data_AF-A0A561BWQ4-F1
#
_entry.id   AF-A0A561BWQ4-F1
#
_cell.length_a   1.000
_cell.length_b   1.000
_cell.length_c   1.000
_cell.angle_alpha   90.00
_cell.angle_beta   90.00
_cell.angle_gamma   90.00
#
_symmetry.space_group_name_H-M   'P 1'
#
loop_
_entity.id
_entity.type
_entity.pdbx_description
1 polymer ?
#
loop_
_entity_poly.entity_id
_entity_poly.type
_entity_poly.pdbx_seq_one_letter_code
_entity_poly.pdbx_strand_id
1 'polypeptide(L)'
;MKNPATITIVALSAIALTPAAPTATAAAGTPGPAQSAPRAADPTQAARDAAEPGRPDTPAAADPFLAFLEPPWSASPAAQSLSPSNPDRLRRSNAPNSPGQSFPNAANGGATNGNEWITATSNDTGGDSANGSTSDPSTNEHYTSSGGAAGDGTTANGTPGGESADDVWTRGMSTGDMSRGGMSTGGESTIDNPTNDYGLQSGAAGGYGQTDRPTTPTDKPIGPTSLPTRPRSPLDDPPPPGLGADAIQAGPSQAPACTGVRIAPTQDAAEIVDNHPNGTTFCFAAGLHRITRTLKPKTNQVLASDQGAILTGSVRLTRWTATGGDWVTKGVLPAAYARTGQCEDNVANICYLREQLFLNGKHLQRVASRDKVASGTFFGDYANNLVYVGDNPAGKSVEMSKTETAIESDASTVTVRGLTVEHFASAPQGGAVVLGPSWTVSANEIRWNHAIGAMLVNADRAVLEKNLIHHNGQLGAGQYSSVNATITSNEISSNNTDGFWIADWESGGIKTTWSTGGSVSRNLIKANKGVGLWSDAYDDGRTFANNEIVDNAADGVRYEIGRNGVVESNVVRGNGFGTGRGSGTSLWDGGGINVNTSANVRVRYNTVADNVNGISIQSRTRGDGPWGRNLLRDVIVTGNQVTMDRGTTSTGLVQNSGAAIPPGEVTLRGNTYLLDSLTANRFQKAGRWYTATQWRQAGYDTDSKFTTR
;
A
#
# COMPACT_ATOMS: atom_id res chain seq x y z
N MET A 1 -13.10 61.39 30.84
CA MET A 1 -12.34 62.53 30.26
C MET A 1 -11.61 61.97 29.05
N LYS A 2 -11.90 62.45 27.83
CA LYS A 2 -11.48 61.88 26.52
C LYS A 2 -11.95 60.43 26.26
N ASN A 3 -12.51 60.00 25.13
CA ASN A 3 -13.18 60.68 23.99
C ASN A 3 -12.30 61.54 23.05
N PRO A 4 -12.60 61.69 21.75
CA PRO A 4 -13.58 60.99 20.88
C PRO A 4 -12.90 60.24 19.70
N ALA A 5 -13.60 59.65 18.71
CA ALA A 5 -14.85 58.87 18.71
C ALA A 5 -15.05 58.20 17.33
N THR A 6 -15.99 57.25 17.30
CA THR A 6 -16.77 56.70 16.18
C THR A 6 -17.05 57.64 14.99
N ILE A 7 -17.15 57.12 13.74
CA ILE A 7 -18.39 57.22 12.92
C ILE A 7 -18.40 56.38 11.61
N THR A 8 -19.58 55.80 11.42
CA THR A 8 -20.29 55.05 10.36
C THR A 8 -20.03 55.36 8.87
N ILE A 9 -20.39 54.33 8.06
CA ILE A 9 -20.59 54.31 6.60
C ILE A 9 -21.56 55.41 6.10
N VAL A 10 -21.27 55.98 4.91
CA VAL A 10 -22.27 56.60 4.00
C VAL A 10 -21.96 56.17 2.56
N ALA A 11 -23.01 55.91 1.76
CA ALA A 11 -22.90 55.62 0.32
C ALA A 11 -23.39 56.80 -0.53
N LEU A 12 -22.92 56.91 -1.77
CA LEU A 12 -23.41 57.87 -2.76
C LEU A 12 -23.25 57.31 -4.18
N SER A 13 -24.21 57.65 -5.05
CA SER A 13 -24.39 56.98 -6.35
C SER A 13 -24.50 57.98 -7.50
N ALA A 14 -24.07 57.51 -8.68
CA ALA A 14 -24.43 57.98 -10.02
C ALA A 14 -24.03 59.41 -10.46
N ILE A 15 -23.45 59.47 -11.66
CA ILE A 15 -23.97 60.21 -12.82
C ILE A 15 -23.53 59.41 -14.07
N ALA A 16 -24.32 59.47 -15.14
CA ALA A 16 -24.02 58.79 -16.42
C ALA A 16 -24.21 59.75 -17.59
N LEU A 17 -23.56 59.49 -18.73
CA LEU A 17 -23.98 59.95 -20.07
C LEU A 17 -23.19 59.21 -21.17
N THR A 18 -23.80 59.12 -22.35
CA THR A 18 -23.32 58.49 -23.61
C THR A 18 -23.67 59.45 -24.78
N PRO A 19 -23.59 59.10 -26.08
CA PRO A 19 -22.72 58.19 -26.85
C PRO A 19 -22.00 58.91 -28.03
N ALA A 20 -21.14 58.23 -28.82
CA ALA A 20 -20.86 58.61 -30.23
C ALA A 20 -20.23 57.49 -31.09
N ALA A 21 -20.62 57.47 -32.37
CA ALA A 21 -20.03 56.83 -33.57
C ALA A 21 -20.36 57.79 -34.77
N PRO A 22 -20.05 57.57 -36.09
CA PRO A 22 -19.71 56.31 -36.80
C PRO A 22 -18.72 56.46 -38.03
N THR A 23 -18.76 55.48 -38.97
CA THR A 23 -18.26 55.49 -40.37
C THR A 23 -16.74 55.38 -40.64
N ALA A 24 -16.24 54.79 -41.75
CA ALA A 24 -16.88 54.49 -43.05
C ALA A 24 -16.44 53.18 -43.78
N THR A 25 -17.32 52.69 -44.68
CA THR A 25 -17.19 51.87 -45.93
C THR A 25 -15.85 51.15 -46.30
N ALA A 26 -15.80 49.82 -46.59
CA ALA A 26 -16.27 49.04 -47.78
C ALA A 26 -15.25 49.00 -48.97
N ALA A 27 -15.15 48.01 -49.88
CA ALA A 27 -15.96 46.82 -50.23
C ALA A 27 -15.04 45.64 -50.76
N ALA A 28 -15.33 44.35 -50.55
CA ALA A 28 -16.07 43.37 -51.39
C ALA A 28 -15.38 42.82 -52.68
N GLY A 29 -15.29 41.47 -52.84
CA GLY A 29 -14.93 40.78 -54.10
C GLY A 29 -14.46 39.30 -53.98
N THR A 30 -15.07 38.37 -54.72
CA THR A 30 -14.73 36.92 -54.93
C THR A 30 -15.20 36.49 -56.36
N PRO A 31 -15.12 35.23 -56.89
CA PRO A 31 -14.48 33.96 -56.43
C PRO A 31 -13.71 33.09 -57.50
N GLY A 32 -12.72 32.28 -57.07
CA GLY A 32 -12.29 30.97 -57.68
C GLY A 32 -11.72 30.94 -59.14
N PRO A 33 -11.47 29.76 -59.75
CA PRO A 33 -11.35 28.39 -59.18
C PRO A 33 -10.20 27.47 -59.76
N ALA A 34 -10.08 26.25 -59.19
CA ALA A 34 -9.72 24.94 -59.83
C ALA A 34 -8.26 24.51 -60.21
N GLN A 35 -7.93 23.26 -59.82
CA GLN A 35 -6.99 22.27 -60.44
C GLN A 35 -5.45 22.57 -60.38
N SER A 36 -4.51 21.60 -60.37
CA SER A 36 -4.53 20.11 -60.43
C SER A 36 -3.36 19.45 -59.63
N ALA A 37 -3.36 18.11 -59.53
CA ALA A 37 -2.24 17.24 -59.07
C ALA A 37 -1.72 16.39 -60.29
N PRO A 38 -0.80 15.38 -60.20
CA PRO A 38 -0.14 14.74 -59.04
C PRO A 38 1.36 14.31 -59.27
N ARG A 39 1.87 13.43 -58.38
CA ARG A 39 3.13 12.60 -58.45
C ARG A 39 4.48 13.33 -58.35
N ALA A 40 5.63 12.70 -58.05
CA ALA A 40 6.04 11.61 -57.13
C ALA A 40 7.33 10.95 -57.65
N ALA A 41 8.44 10.99 -56.89
CA ALA A 41 9.63 10.15 -57.10
C ALA A 41 10.55 10.13 -55.84
N ASP A 42 10.76 8.94 -55.30
CA ASP A 42 11.97 8.48 -54.59
C ASP A 42 12.81 7.69 -55.65
N PRO A 43 14.11 7.30 -55.50
CA PRO A 43 14.87 7.19 -54.24
C PRO A 43 16.37 7.60 -54.26
N THR A 44 17.02 7.44 -53.10
CA THR A 44 18.45 7.09 -52.79
C THR A 44 19.52 7.16 -53.91
N GLN A 45 20.79 7.56 -53.69
CA GLN A 45 21.75 6.83 -52.82
C GLN A 45 23.15 7.51 -52.76
N ALA A 46 23.84 7.36 -51.62
CA ALA A 46 25.31 7.41 -51.36
C ALA A 46 26.24 8.51 -51.94
N ALA A 47 26.99 9.15 -51.03
CA ALA A 47 28.39 9.55 -51.20
C ALA A 47 29.16 9.30 -49.88
N ARG A 48 30.48 9.11 -49.93
CA ARG A 48 31.32 8.72 -48.78
C ARG A 48 32.66 9.48 -48.74
N ASP A 49 33.19 9.56 -47.52
CA ASP A 49 34.60 9.67 -47.10
C ASP A 49 35.45 10.88 -47.58
N ALA A 50 35.77 11.78 -46.62
CA ALA A 50 36.96 12.64 -46.66
C ALA A 50 37.40 13.14 -45.26
N ALA A 51 38.53 12.60 -44.77
CA ALA A 51 39.49 13.14 -43.78
C ALA A 51 39.08 13.51 -42.32
N GLU A 52 39.77 12.84 -41.38
CA GLU A 52 40.08 13.22 -39.98
C GLU A 52 41.17 14.32 -39.89
N PRO A 53 41.69 14.78 -38.70
CA PRO A 53 41.44 14.36 -37.30
C PRO A 53 41.15 15.49 -36.27
N GLY A 54 40.80 15.12 -35.03
CA GLY A 54 40.83 16.04 -33.88
C GLY A 54 40.12 15.58 -32.60
N ARG A 55 40.77 14.72 -31.79
CA ARG A 55 40.30 14.39 -30.42
C ARG A 55 40.79 15.42 -29.39
N PRO A 56 39.94 15.77 -28.42
CA PRO A 56 40.35 15.59 -27.02
C PRO A 56 39.33 14.76 -26.22
N ASP A 57 39.70 14.34 -25.02
CA ASP A 57 39.01 13.26 -24.30
C ASP A 57 37.76 13.70 -23.53
N THR A 58 36.69 12.91 -23.65
CA THR A 58 35.49 12.97 -22.81
C THR A 58 35.68 12.11 -21.55
N PRO A 59 35.57 12.67 -20.32
CA PRO A 59 35.44 11.84 -19.12
C PRO A 59 34.14 11.04 -19.15
N ALA A 60 34.11 9.90 -18.43
CA ALA A 60 33.00 8.96 -18.47
C ALA A 60 31.67 9.55 -17.96
N ALA A 61 30.56 9.12 -18.57
CA ALA A 61 29.22 9.47 -18.11
C ALA A 61 28.95 8.88 -16.71
N ALA A 62 28.41 9.70 -15.81
CA ALA A 62 28.00 9.27 -14.48
C ALA A 62 26.60 8.65 -14.49
N ASP A 63 26.38 7.66 -13.62
CA ASP A 63 25.16 6.86 -13.51
C ASP A 63 24.01 7.65 -12.84
N PRO A 64 22.84 7.85 -13.48
CA PRO A 64 21.76 8.69 -12.97
C PRO A 64 20.87 8.00 -11.92
N PHE A 65 21.48 7.39 -10.89
CA PHE A 65 20.79 6.64 -9.83
C PHE A 65 21.02 7.16 -8.39
N LEU A 66 21.32 8.46 -8.24
CA LEU A 66 21.39 9.15 -6.94
C LEU A 66 20.61 10.48 -6.93
N ALA A 67 19.31 10.37 -6.69
CA ALA A 67 18.41 11.47 -6.31
C ALA A 67 17.23 10.91 -5.46
N PHE A 68 16.38 11.81 -4.95
CA PHE A 68 15.13 11.50 -4.23
C PHE A 68 15.28 10.95 -2.79
N LEU A 69 15.80 11.80 -1.90
CA LEU A 69 15.51 11.77 -0.46
C LEU A 69 14.95 13.14 0.00
N GLU A 70 13.87 13.60 -0.61
CA GLU A 70 13.13 14.82 -0.18
C GLU A 70 11.61 14.59 -0.17
N PRO A 71 10.91 14.91 0.94
CA PRO A 71 9.45 14.91 1.01
C PRO A 71 8.86 16.31 0.68
N PRO A 72 7.86 16.43 -0.22
CA PRO A 72 7.28 17.72 -0.59
C PRO A 72 6.23 18.22 0.43
N TRP A 73 6.68 18.61 1.63
CA TRP A 73 5.83 19.23 2.67
C TRP A 73 6.26 20.68 2.96
N SER A 74 6.03 21.57 2.00
CA SER A 74 6.32 23.01 2.14
C SER A 74 5.22 23.75 2.93
N ALA A 75 5.12 23.49 4.23
CA ALA A 75 4.29 24.28 5.14
C ALA A 75 5.01 25.60 5.49
N SER A 76 4.70 26.70 4.77
CA SER A 76 5.27 28.01 5.08
C SER A 76 4.77 28.56 6.43
N PRO A 77 5.63 29.20 7.25
CA PRO A 77 5.41 29.27 8.70
C PRO A 77 4.87 30.61 9.22
N ALA A 78 4.27 30.55 10.42
CA ALA A 78 3.97 31.71 11.26
C ALA A 78 4.20 31.41 12.76
N ALA A 79 5.40 30.93 13.12
CA ALA A 79 5.85 30.78 14.50
C ALA A 79 7.29 31.30 14.64
N GLN A 80 7.59 31.99 15.73
CA GLN A 80 8.88 32.66 15.94
C GLN A 80 9.93 31.74 16.59
N SER A 81 11.20 32.14 16.46
CA SER A 81 12.38 31.32 16.76
C SER A 81 12.57 30.96 18.24
N LEU A 82 12.90 29.69 18.49
CA LEU A 82 13.84 29.29 19.55
C LEU A 82 14.80 28.22 19.00
N SER A 83 16.07 28.30 19.41
CA SER A 83 17.16 27.40 18.97
C SER A 83 17.28 26.19 19.92
N PRO A 84 17.64 24.97 19.47
CA PRO A 84 17.58 23.77 20.29
C PRO A 84 18.77 23.61 21.24
N SER A 85 18.54 23.00 22.41
CA SER A 85 19.59 22.62 23.36
C SER A 85 19.41 21.21 23.92
N ASN A 86 20.21 20.29 23.40
CA ASN A 86 20.71 19.02 23.97
C ASN A 86 19.69 17.96 24.51
N PRO A 87 19.64 16.75 23.94
CA PRO A 87 18.83 15.65 24.46
C PRO A 87 19.61 14.80 25.50
N ASP A 88 19.22 14.86 26.78
CA ASP A 88 19.78 13.93 27.78
C ASP A 88 18.81 13.65 28.95
N ARG A 89 18.20 12.44 28.96
CA ARG A 89 17.66 11.69 30.12
C ARG A 89 16.90 10.43 29.72
N LEU A 90 17.58 9.29 29.68
CA LEU A 90 16.95 7.97 29.82
C LEU A 90 17.73 7.08 30.79
N ARG A 91 17.35 7.12 32.08
CA ARG A 91 17.55 6.05 33.08
C ARG A 91 16.97 6.43 34.44
N ARG A 92 15.91 5.73 34.88
CA ARG A 92 15.88 4.88 36.10
C ARG A 92 14.51 4.20 36.21
N SER A 93 14.52 3.01 36.80
CA SER A 93 13.33 2.18 37.06
C SER A 93 12.83 2.39 38.49
N ASN A 94 11.54 2.12 38.72
CA ASN A 94 11.06 1.02 39.59
C ASN A 94 9.52 1.04 39.70
N ALA A 95 8.95 -0.08 40.11
CA ALA A 95 7.52 -0.29 40.37
C ALA A 95 7.31 -0.67 41.86
N PRO A 96 6.11 -1.12 42.27
CA PRO A 96 4.81 -0.45 42.22
C PRO A 96 4.30 -0.17 43.65
N ASN A 97 3.09 0.39 43.80
CA ASN A 97 2.33 0.26 45.06
C ASN A 97 0.82 0.39 44.86
N SER A 98 0.06 -0.34 45.66
CA SER A 98 -1.41 -0.28 45.78
C SER A 98 -1.82 0.25 47.17
N PRO A 99 -3.06 0.71 47.35
CA PRO A 99 -3.75 0.59 48.63
C PRO A 99 -5.08 -0.20 48.54
N GLY A 100 -5.57 -0.66 49.69
CA GLY A 100 -6.69 -1.62 49.81
C GLY A 100 -8.06 -1.02 50.14
N GLN A 101 -8.97 -1.91 50.58
CA GLN A 101 -10.43 -1.69 50.72
C GLN A 101 -10.89 -1.14 52.09
N SER A 102 -12.11 -0.60 52.15
CA SER A 102 -13.15 -1.00 53.15
C SER A 102 -14.53 -0.37 52.86
N PHE A 103 -15.60 -1.08 53.26
CA PHE A 103 -17.03 -0.65 53.31
C PHE A 103 -17.51 -0.66 54.79
N PRO A 104 -18.65 -0.01 55.18
CA PRO A 104 -19.95 -0.74 55.20
C PRO A 104 -21.26 0.09 55.09
N ASN A 105 -22.29 -0.48 54.43
CA ASN A 105 -23.77 -0.50 54.72
C ASN A 105 -24.58 0.82 55.00
N ALA A 106 -25.93 0.89 54.91
CA ALA A 106 -27.00 -0.12 54.80
C ALA A 106 -28.32 0.41 54.17
N ALA A 107 -29.22 -0.51 53.73
CA ALA A 107 -30.71 -0.42 53.70
C ALA A 107 -31.42 0.66 52.83
N ASN A 108 -32.63 0.51 52.25
CA ASN A 108 -33.64 -0.57 52.00
C ASN A 108 -34.51 -0.12 50.79
N GLY A 109 -35.34 -0.91 50.07
CA GLY A 109 -35.69 -2.34 50.08
C GLY A 109 -36.96 -2.64 49.22
N GLY A 110 -37.17 -3.89 48.78
CA GLY A 110 -38.33 -4.37 47.97
C GLY A 110 -38.01 -4.58 46.47
N ALA A 111 -38.20 -5.72 45.78
CA ALA A 111 -39.19 -6.84 45.78
C ALA A 111 -40.49 -6.53 44.99
N THR A 112 -41.02 -7.38 44.08
CA THR A 112 -40.61 -8.73 43.61
C THR A 112 -41.22 -9.11 42.23
N ASN A 113 -40.60 -10.10 41.57
CA ASN A 113 -41.02 -11.02 40.49
C ASN A 113 -42.48 -11.02 39.94
N GLY A 114 -42.62 -11.29 38.63
CA GLY A 114 -43.84 -11.79 37.99
C GLY A 114 -43.59 -12.18 36.51
N ASN A 115 -44.08 -13.34 36.06
CA ASN A 115 -43.77 -13.93 34.74
C ASN A 115 -45.05 -14.42 34.02
N GLU A 116 -44.95 -14.64 32.71
CA GLU A 116 -45.83 -15.47 31.85
C GLU A 116 -47.22 -14.92 31.38
N TRP A 117 -47.90 -15.74 30.56
CA TRP A 117 -48.78 -15.37 29.44
C TRP A 117 -50.27 -15.72 29.68
N ILE A 118 -51.18 -15.14 28.87
CA ILE A 118 -52.15 -15.84 27.96
C ILE A 118 -53.34 -14.92 27.52
N THR A 119 -53.72 -15.03 26.23
CA THR A 119 -54.95 -14.62 25.46
C THR A 119 -56.07 -13.77 26.13
N ALA A 120 -56.86 -12.94 25.40
CA ALA A 120 -57.64 -13.34 24.20
C ALA A 120 -58.39 -12.19 23.47
N THR A 121 -58.77 -12.44 22.19
CA THR A 121 -59.91 -11.86 21.41
C THR A 121 -60.01 -10.34 21.21
N SER A 122 -60.61 -9.77 20.15
CA SER A 122 -61.03 -10.15 18.77
C SER A 122 -61.35 -8.81 18.02
N ASN A 123 -61.68 -8.65 16.73
CA ASN A 123 -62.33 -9.50 15.71
C ASN A 123 -62.04 -8.95 14.28
N ASP A 124 -62.45 -9.66 13.21
CA ASP A 124 -62.12 -9.40 11.79
C ASP A 124 -62.80 -8.20 11.09
N THR A 125 -62.18 -7.70 9.99
CA THR A 125 -62.69 -7.68 8.58
C THR A 125 -61.86 -6.70 7.70
N GLY A 126 -61.52 -6.96 6.42
CA GLY A 126 -61.63 -8.15 5.55
C GLY A 126 -61.27 -7.81 4.07
N GLY A 127 -60.81 -8.79 3.26
CA GLY A 127 -60.39 -8.61 1.84
C GLY A 127 -58.86 -8.44 1.68
N ASP A 128 -58.03 -9.35 1.17
CA ASP A 128 -58.11 -10.37 0.09
C ASP A 128 -58.33 -9.81 -1.33
N SER A 129 -57.68 -10.31 -2.39
CA SER A 129 -56.47 -11.17 -2.56
C SER A 129 -56.04 -11.09 -4.05
N ALA A 130 -54.91 -11.59 -4.59
CA ALA A 130 -53.67 -12.26 -4.14
C ALA A 130 -52.52 -11.72 -5.06
N ASN A 131 -51.33 -12.29 -5.35
CA ASN A 131 -50.54 -13.49 -5.00
C ASN A 131 -49.05 -13.15 -5.38
N GLY A 132 -47.98 -13.92 -5.18
CA GLY A 132 -47.74 -15.22 -4.52
C GLY A 132 -46.21 -15.46 -4.42
N SER A 133 -45.75 -16.42 -3.61
CA SER A 133 -44.32 -16.61 -3.27
C SER A 133 -43.64 -17.78 -4.00
N THR A 134 -42.29 -17.75 -4.07
CA THR A 134 -41.39 -18.93 -4.06
C THR A 134 -39.94 -18.48 -3.83
N SER A 135 -39.02 -19.43 -3.59
CA SER A 135 -37.69 -19.22 -2.96
C SER A 135 -36.48 -19.27 -3.90
N ASP A 136 -35.36 -18.73 -3.39
CA ASP A 136 -33.93 -19.15 -3.50
C ASP A 136 -33.63 -20.48 -4.25
N PRO A 137 -32.53 -20.62 -5.03
CA PRO A 137 -31.15 -20.46 -4.49
C PRO A 137 -30.07 -19.88 -5.44
N SER A 138 -28.83 -19.89 -4.94
CA SER A 138 -27.62 -19.25 -5.49
C SER A 138 -26.76 -20.10 -6.44
N THR A 139 -26.07 -19.42 -7.35
CA THR A 139 -24.81 -19.78 -8.06
C THR A 139 -24.04 -18.46 -8.27
N ASN A 140 -22.71 -18.30 -8.21
CA ASN A 140 -21.54 -19.19 -8.20
C ASN A 140 -21.17 -19.84 -9.55
N GLU A 141 -20.64 -19.03 -10.48
CA GLU A 141 -20.01 -19.50 -11.72
C GLU A 141 -18.48 -19.47 -11.60
N HIS A 142 -17.85 -20.65 -11.74
CA HIS A 142 -16.40 -20.76 -11.94
C HIS A 142 -16.04 -20.56 -13.41
N TYR A 143 -15.15 -19.61 -13.71
CA TYR A 143 -14.45 -19.61 -15.00
C TYR A 143 -13.48 -20.80 -15.05
N THR A 144 -13.79 -21.78 -15.90
CA THR A 144 -12.86 -22.83 -16.32
C THR A 144 -12.71 -22.78 -17.84
N SER A 145 -11.49 -22.72 -18.33
CA SER A 145 -11.18 -22.73 -19.76
C SER A 145 -10.53 -24.07 -20.14
N SER A 146 -11.34 -24.97 -20.69
CA SER A 146 -10.86 -26.21 -21.31
C SER A 146 -10.47 -25.95 -22.78
N GLY A 147 -9.45 -26.67 -23.26
CA GLY A 147 -9.03 -26.63 -24.66
C GLY A 147 -9.82 -27.60 -25.55
N GLY A 148 -10.01 -27.24 -26.81
CA GLY A 148 -10.56 -28.08 -27.88
C GLY A 148 -10.29 -27.42 -29.24
N ALA A 149 -9.94 -28.20 -30.27
CA ALA A 149 -9.31 -27.66 -31.48
C ALA A 149 -9.89 -28.20 -32.80
N ALA A 150 -9.99 -27.32 -33.81
CA ALA A 150 -10.05 -27.58 -35.26
C ALA A 150 -9.89 -26.24 -36.02
N GLY A 151 -9.33 -26.16 -37.24
CA GLY A 151 -8.58 -27.18 -37.98
C GLY A 151 -8.56 -27.00 -39.51
N ASP A 152 -7.62 -26.21 -40.05
CA ASP A 152 -7.10 -26.16 -41.45
C ASP A 152 -5.82 -25.28 -41.39
N GLY A 153 -4.72 -25.33 -42.17
CA GLY A 153 -4.43 -25.80 -43.54
C GLY A 153 -3.95 -24.60 -44.38
N THR A 154 -2.77 -24.52 -45.04
CA THR A 154 -1.68 -25.50 -45.29
C THR A 154 -0.30 -24.83 -45.51
N THR A 155 0.78 -25.57 -45.16
CA THR A 155 2.17 -25.59 -45.71
C THR A 155 2.96 -24.34 -46.18
N ALA A 156 4.16 -24.13 -45.60
CA ALA A 156 5.42 -23.84 -46.30
C ALA A 156 6.64 -24.24 -45.43
N ASN A 157 7.82 -24.51 -46.03
CA ASN A 157 9.00 -25.09 -45.36
C ASN A 157 10.10 -24.08 -44.96
N GLY A 158 10.94 -24.42 -43.97
CA GLY A 158 12.21 -23.71 -43.69
C GLY A 158 13.02 -24.19 -42.46
N THR A 159 13.88 -25.19 -42.62
CA THR A 159 15.04 -25.50 -41.73
C THR A 159 16.29 -24.71 -42.19
N PRO A 160 17.39 -24.52 -41.41
CA PRO A 160 18.10 -25.49 -40.54
C PRO A 160 18.20 -25.02 -39.05
N GLY A 161 18.78 -25.76 -38.10
CA GLY A 161 20.23 -25.93 -37.82
C GLY A 161 20.78 -24.74 -36.98
N GLY A 162 21.53 -24.91 -35.89
CA GLY A 162 22.02 -26.12 -35.23
C GLY A 162 23.55 -26.27 -35.28
N GLU A 163 24.31 -25.38 -34.61
CA GLU A 163 25.73 -25.58 -34.30
C GLU A 163 26.23 -24.59 -33.22
N SER A 164 27.50 -24.72 -32.79
CA SER A 164 28.10 -24.02 -31.64
C SER A 164 29.42 -23.31 -31.96
N ALA A 165 29.63 -22.12 -31.38
CA ALA A 165 30.93 -21.49 -31.15
C ALA A 165 30.80 -20.65 -29.84
N ASP A 166 31.73 -20.59 -28.89
CA ASP A 166 33.20 -20.66 -28.84
C ASP A 166 33.97 -19.47 -29.45
N ASP A 167 34.35 -18.58 -28.51
CA ASP A 167 35.61 -17.83 -28.36
C ASP A 167 36.01 -16.69 -29.34
N VAL A 168 36.86 -15.84 -28.76
CA VAL A 168 37.89 -14.94 -29.31
C VAL A 168 37.77 -13.50 -28.80
N TRP A 169 38.55 -13.19 -27.76
CA TRP A 169 39.66 -12.22 -27.86
C TRP A 169 40.61 -12.36 -26.67
N THR A 170 41.88 -12.69 -26.93
CA THR A 170 42.96 -12.76 -25.92
C THR A 170 44.29 -12.25 -26.48
N ARG A 171 45.29 -12.03 -25.59
CA ARG A 171 46.62 -11.39 -25.81
C ARG A 171 46.54 -9.86 -25.90
N GLY A 172 47.43 -9.08 -25.27
CA GLY A 172 48.54 -9.38 -24.32
C GLY A 172 48.91 -8.09 -23.55
N MET A 173 49.98 -8.00 -22.75
CA MET A 173 51.13 -8.89 -22.53
C MET A 173 51.73 -8.71 -21.12
N SER A 174 52.53 -9.71 -20.71
CA SER A 174 53.73 -9.66 -19.83
C SER A 174 53.66 -9.11 -18.38
N THR A 175 54.28 -9.90 -17.50
CA THR A 175 54.81 -9.52 -16.19
C THR A 175 56.04 -8.59 -16.29
N GLY A 176 56.35 -7.88 -15.20
CA GLY A 176 57.61 -7.16 -14.94
C GLY A 176 57.88 -7.10 -13.43
N ASP A 177 59.14 -6.99 -13.01
CA ASP A 177 59.60 -7.34 -11.64
C ASP A 177 60.34 -6.20 -10.90
N MET A 178 60.40 -6.31 -9.57
CA MET A 178 61.25 -5.64 -8.56
C MET A 178 61.84 -4.23 -8.79
N SER A 179 61.55 -3.33 -7.84
CA SER A 179 62.59 -2.45 -7.23
C SER A 179 62.18 -1.95 -5.82
N ARG A 180 63.10 -1.29 -5.09
CA ARG A 180 63.00 -0.97 -3.64
C ARG A 180 63.07 0.53 -3.33
N GLY A 181 62.45 0.96 -2.24
CA GLY A 181 62.73 2.22 -1.51
C GLY A 181 61.47 3.05 -1.19
N GLY A 182 61.31 3.68 -0.02
CA GLY A 182 62.19 3.71 1.16
C GLY A 182 61.50 4.33 2.41
N MET A 183 62.06 4.06 3.58
CA MET A 183 61.58 4.38 4.94
C MET A 183 61.06 5.82 5.19
N SER A 184 60.03 5.96 6.05
CA SER A 184 60.18 6.75 7.29
C SER A 184 59.17 6.41 8.40
N THR A 185 59.66 6.48 9.63
CA THR A 185 59.08 6.29 10.98
C THR A 185 57.87 7.20 11.32
N GLY A 186 57.05 6.93 12.37
CA GLY A 186 57.07 5.87 13.39
C GLY A 186 56.12 6.19 14.58
N GLY A 187 56.15 5.38 15.65
CA GLY A 187 55.29 5.50 16.86
C GLY A 187 54.03 4.61 16.78
N GLU A 188 54.02 3.35 17.21
CA GLU A 188 54.32 2.76 18.53
C GLU A 188 53.36 3.15 19.67
N SER A 189 52.49 2.21 20.03
CA SER A 189 52.10 1.88 21.41
C SER A 189 51.65 0.42 21.44
N THR A 190 52.07 -0.35 22.45
CA THR A 190 51.99 -1.83 22.50
C THR A 190 51.61 -2.32 23.90
N ILE A 191 51.61 -3.65 24.09
CA ILE A 191 51.59 -4.40 25.37
C ILE A 191 50.20 -4.83 25.88
N ASP A 192 49.84 -6.04 25.42
CA ASP A 192 49.56 -7.26 26.19
C ASP A 192 48.32 -7.46 27.07
N ASN A 193 47.92 -8.73 27.04
CA ASN A 193 46.88 -9.40 27.81
C ASN A 193 47.51 -10.61 28.53
N PRO A 194 47.37 -10.75 29.86
CA PRO A 194 47.67 -12.01 30.54
C PRO A 194 46.43 -12.67 31.20
N THR A 195 46.55 -13.96 31.50
CA THR A 195 45.46 -14.85 31.94
C THR A 195 45.56 -15.23 33.43
N ASN A 196 44.66 -16.12 33.88
CA ASN A 196 44.65 -16.89 35.16
C ASN A 196 44.06 -16.15 36.38
N ASP A 197 43.65 -16.81 37.48
CA ASP A 197 42.93 -18.10 37.73
C ASP A 197 42.54 -18.16 39.23
N TYR A 198 41.73 -19.15 39.66
CA TYR A 198 41.37 -19.56 41.03
C TYR A 198 40.45 -18.64 41.87
N GLY A 199 39.59 -19.26 42.72
CA GLY A 199 38.76 -18.50 43.67
C GLY A 199 37.58 -19.22 44.37
N LEU A 200 37.61 -20.54 44.62
CA LEU A 200 36.55 -21.22 45.40
C LEU A 200 36.84 -21.18 46.91
N GLN A 201 35.87 -20.76 47.73
CA GLN A 201 35.75 -21.22 49.13
C GLN A 201 34.31 -21.11 49.67
N SER A 202 34.04 -21.76 50.82
CA SER A 202 32.70 -22.23 51.20
C SER A 202 32.45 -22.30 52.71
N GLY A 203 31.17 -22.23 53.11
CA GLY A 203 30.62 -22.84 54.33
C GLY A 203 29.19 -23.34 54.01
N ALA A 204 28.71 -24.54 54.37
CA ALA A 204 28.86 -25.36 55.59
C ALA A 204 28.14 -24.73 56.81
N ALA A 205 27.31 -25.46 57.60
CA ALA A 205 26.95 -26.88 57.63
C ALA A 205 25.45 -27.07 58.06
N GLY A 206 24.83 -28.27 58.12
CA GLY A 206 25.30 -29.64 57.92
C GLY A 206 24.15 -30.69 58.01
N GLY A 207 24.49 -32.00 57.93
CA GLY A 207 23.56 -33.14 58.20
C GLY A 207 23.39 -33.43 59.71
N TYR A 208 22.83 -34.54 60.21
CA TYR A 208 22.36 -35.85 59.71
C TYR A 208 21.10 -36.27 60.56
N GLY A 209 20.32 -37.34 60.34
CA GLY A 209 20.39 -38.49 59.42
C GLY A 209 19.23 -39.51 59.61
N GLN A 210 19.51 -40.78 59.29
CA GLN A 210 18.70 -42.04 59.32
C GLN A 210 17.95 -42.36 60.65
N THR A 211 16.96 -43.27 60.77
CA THR A 211 16.00 -44.03 59.89
C THR A 211 14.90 -44.67 60.79
N ASP A 212 13.68 -44.95 60.29
CA ASP A 212 12.99 -46.27 60.40
C ASP A 212 11.49 -46.29 59.97
N ARG A 213 10.89 -47.49 59.93
CA ARG A 213 9.57 -47.91 59.41
C ARG A 213 8.55 -48.17 60.55
N PRO A 214 7.26 -48.51 60.29
CA PRO A 214 6.34 -48.05 59.24
C PRO A 214 4.95 -47.63 59.79
N THR A 215 4.17 -46.86 59.04
CA THR A 215 2.70 -46.85 59.16
C THR A 215 2.04 -46.85 57.78
N THR A 216 0.88 -47.51 57.67
CA THR A 216 0.19 -47.76 56.38
C THR A 216 -0.99 -46.80 56.20
N PRO A 217 -1.05 -46.07 55.07
CA PRO A 217 -2.29 -45.49 54.56
C PRO A 217 -2.65 -46.03 53.17
N THR A 218 -3.78 -46.75 53.14
CA THR A 218 -4.77 -46.92 52.07
C THR A 218 -4.41 -46.51 50.63
N ASP A 219 -4.52 -47.45 49.69
CA ASP A 219 -4.43 -47.21 48.26
C ASP A 219 -5.43 -46.15 47.75
N LYS A 220 -4.92 -45.22 46.93
CA LYS A 220 -5.73 -44.45 45.99
C LYS A 220 -4.96 -44.39 44.65
N PRO A 221 -5.53 -44.85 43.52
CA PRO A 221 -4.78 -44.90 42.27
C PRO A 221 -4.33 -43.52 41.81
N ILE A 222 -3.00 -43.31 41.77
CA ILE A 222 -2.39 -42.19 41.07
C ILE A 222 -2.19 -42.64 39.62
N GLY A 223 -2.83 -41.94 38.68
CA GLY A 223 -2.67 -42.21 37.25
C GLY A 223 -1.23 -41.97 36.78
N PRO A 224 -0.81 -42.54 35.64
CA PRO A 224 0.57 -42.45 35.18
C PRO A 224 1.01 -41.00 34.99
N THR A 225 1.97 -40.54 35.79
CA THR A 225 2.56 -39.20 35.69
C THR A 225 3.20 -39.03 34.32
N SER A 226 2.58 -38.22 33.46
CA SER A 226 3.17 -37.86 32.18
C SER A 226 4.48 -37.11 32.42
N LEU A 227 5.55 -37.59 31.79
CA LEU A 227 6.79 -36.81 31.65
C LEU A 227 6.44 -35.46 30.99
N PRO A 228 7.09 -34.35 31.40
CA PRO A 228 6.84 -33.06 30.77
C PRO A 228 7.17 -33.17 29.28
N THR A 229 6.14 -33.08 28.44
CA THR A 229 6.32 -33.10 26.98
C THR A 229 7.22 -31.94 26.58
N ARG A 230 8.31 -32.26 25.86
CA ARG A 230 9.15 -31.26 25.18
C ARG A 230 8.21 -30.29 24.45
N PRO A 231 8.34 -28.96 24.63
CA PRO A 231 7.52 -28.02 23.89
C PRO A 231 7.68 -28.32 22.39
N ARG A 232 6.56 -28.39 21.65
CA ARG A 232 6.58 -28.61 20.20
C ARG A 232 7.53 -27.59 19.58
N SER A 233 8.29 -28.02 18.58
CA SER A 233 9.01 -27.05 17.77
C SER A 233 7.97 -26.30 16.95
N PRO A 234 8.09 -24.96 16.77
CA PRO A 234 7.28 -24.23 15.79
C PRO A 234 7.48 -24.68 14.33
N LEU A 235 8.36 -25.67 14.10
CA LEU A 235 8.55 -26.39 12.84
C LEU A 235 7.60 -27.60 12.68
N ASP A 236 6.95 -28.04 13.76
CA ASP A 236 6.07 -29.22 13.81
C ASP A 236 4.59 -28.87 13.58
N ASP A 237 4.21 -27.61 13.71
CA ASP A 237 2.83 -27.15 13.50
C ASP A 237 2.55 -26.92 11.99
N PRO A 238 1.33 -27.23 11.50
CA PRO A 238 0.96 -27.04 10.10
C PRO A 238 1.05 -25.57 9.68
N PRO A 239 1.15 -25.27 8.37
CA PRO A 239 1.07 -23.86 7.92
C PRO A 239 -0.21 -23.23 8.46
N PRO A 240 -0.20 -21.94 8.83
CA PRO A 240 -1.45 -21.24 9.09
C PRO A 240 -2.32 -21.37 7.83
N PRO A 241 -3.58 -21.80 7.95
CA PRO A 241 -4.49 -21.75 6.82
C PRO A 241 -4.61 -20.29 6.36
N GLY A 242 -4.97 -20.08 5.09
CA GLY A 242 -5.50 -18.79 4.66
C GLY A 242 -6.74 -18.41 5.47
N LEU A 243 -7.27 -17.20 5.27
CA LEU A 243 -8.44 -16.74 6.02
C LEU A 243 -9.67 -17.66 5.80
N GLY A 244 -9.65 -18.44 4.71
CA GLY A 244 -10.49 -19.63 4.55
C GLY A 244 -11.85 -19.29 3.95
N ALA A 245 -12.86 -20.09 4.28
CA ALA A 245 -14.24 -19.80 3.92
C ALA A 245 -14.84 -18.65 4.76
N ASP A 246 -14.17 -18.25 5.85
CA ASP A 246 -14.51 -17.07 6.65
C ASP A 246 -14.11 -15.80 5.90
N ALA A 247 -14.86 -15.48 4.84
CA ALA A 247 -14.72 -14.27 4.05
C ALA A 247 -14.72 -13.04 4.97
N ILE A 248 -13.78 -12.10 4.74
CA ILE A 248 -13.59 -10.94 5.62
C ILE A 248 -14.91 -10.18 5.78
N GLN A 249 -15.38 -10.15 7.02
CA GLN A 249 -16.55 -9.38 7.43
C GLN A 249 -16.17 -7.89 7.47
N ALA A 250 -16.24 -7.24 6.32
CA ALA A 250 -15.90 -5.85 6.07
C ALA A 250 -17.01 -5.10 5.32
N GLY A 251 -16.92 -3.77 5.33
CA GLY A 251 -17.81 -2.85 4.61
C GLY A 251 -19.02 -2.36 5.41
N PRO A 252 -19.86 -1.49 4.81
CA PRO A 252 -20.96 -0.80 5.50
C PRO A 252 -21.97 -1.69 6.23
N SER A 253 -22.18 -2.94 5.78
CA SER A 253 -23.06 -3.91 6.43
C SER A 253 -22.60 -4.35 7.83
N GLN A 254 -21.35 -4.08 8.19
CA GLN A 254 -20.77 -4.43 9.49
C GLN A 254 -20.89 -3.30 10.53
N ALA A 255 -21.44 -2.15 10.15
CA ALA A 255 -21.61 -1.01 11.04
C ALA A 255 -22.83 -1.21 11.97
N PRO A 256 -22.71 -0.97 13.29
CA PRO A 256 -23.86 -1.01 14.19
C PRO A 256 -24.81 0.18 13.93
N ALA A 257 -26.04 0.09 14.42
CA ALA A 257 -27.06 1.14 14.30
C ALA A 257 -26.54 2.55 14.70
N CYS A 258 -27.12 3.60 14.12
CA CYS A 258 -26.70 4.98 14.36
C CYS A 258 -27.76 5.79 15.11
N THR A 259 -27.38 6.33 16.27
CA THR A 259 -28.19 7.26 17.07
C THR A 259 -27.42 8.55 17.29
N GLY A 260 -27.95 9.68 16.82
CA GLY A 260 -27.26 10.97 16.84
C GLY A 260 -27.95 12.02 15.97
N VAL A 261 -27.20 13.08 15.63
CA VAL A 261 -27.65 14.17 14.75
C VAL A 261 -27.83 13.64 13.33
N ARG A 262 -29.08 13.56 12.86
CA ARG A 262 -29.37 13.06 11.51
C ARG A 262 -28.98 14.07 10.44
N ILE A 263 -28.21 13.64 9.45
CA ILE A 263 -27.87 14.41 8.24
C ILE A 263 -28.63 13.81 7.05
N ALA A 264 -29.33 14.63 6.28
CA ALA A 264 -30.01 14.26 5.04
C ALA A 264 -29.18 14.65 3.79
N PRO A 265 -29.28 13.92 2.66
CA PRO A 265 -28.52 14.19 1.44
C PRO A 265 -28.63 15.60 0.83
N THR A 266 -29.60 16.40 1.26
CA THR A 266 -29.85 17.78 0.81
C THR A 266 -29.26 18.86 1.72
N GLN A 267 -28.55 18.49 2.78
CA GLN A 267 -27.95 19.42 3.75
C GLN A 267 -26.43 19.54 3.55
N ASP A 268 -25.85 20.70 3.90
CA ASP A 268 -24.40 20.84 3.98
C ASP A 268 -23.88 20.10 5.22
N ALA A 269 -23.31 18.92 5.00
CA ALA A 269 -22.75 18.10 6.05
C ALA A 269 -21.52 18.74 6.73
N ALA A 270 -20.76 19.58 6.03
CA ALA A 270 -19.59 20.25 6.59
C ALA A 270 -20.03 21.38 7.53
N GLU A 271 -21.03 22.18 7.16
CA GLU A 271 -21.66 23.16 8.05
C GLU A 271 -22.26 22.50 9.30
N ILE A 272 -22.92 21.35 9.16
CA ILE A 272 -23.46 20.61 10.32
C ILE A 272 -22.34 20.13 11.25
N VAL A 273 -21.26 19.53 10.73
CA VAL A 273 -20.12 19.06 11.55
C VAL A 273 -19.41 20.23 12.24
N ASP A 274 -19.21 21.34 11.54
CA ASP A 274 -18.56 22.53 12.06
C ASP A 274 -19.38 23.23 13.17
N ASN A 275 -20.71 23.22 13.08
CA ASN A 275 -21.57 23.91 14.05
C ASN A 275 -21.90 23.10 15.32
N HIS A 276 -21.52 21.82 15.37
CA HIS A 276 -21.79 20.94 16.53
C HIS A 276 -20.57 20.76 17.46
N PRO A 277 -20.76 20.45 18.76
CA PRO A 277 -19.68 20.31 19.72
C PRO A 277 -18.90 19.00 19.58
N ASN A 278 -17.75 18.92 20.27
CA ASN A 278 -16.97 17.69 20.48
C ASN A 278 -17.87 16.58 21.06
N GLY A 279 -17.61 15.32 20.72
CA GLY A 279 -18.42 14.17 21.16
C GLY A 279 -19.75 13.96 20.42
N THR A 280 -20.10 14.81 19.44
CA THR A 280 -21.34 14.63 18.65
C THR A 280 -21.23 13.43 17.71
N THR A 281 -22.23 12.54 17.76
CA THR A 281 -22.47 11.51 16.72
C THR A 281 -23.37 12.09 15.63
N PHE A 282 -22.96 11.95 14.38
CA PHE A 282 -23.72 12.32 13.19
C PHE A 282 -24.13 11.06 12.43
N CYS A 283 -25.41 10.95 12.12
CA CYS A 283 -26.00 9.82 11.42
C CYS A 283 -26.44 10.26 10.02
N PHE A 284 -25.59 9.97 9.03
CA PHE A 284 -25.88 10.20 7.62
C PHE A 284 -26.97 9.22 7.17
N ALA A 285 -28.11 9.75 6.73
CA ALA A 285 -29.21 8.96 6.20
C ALA A 285 -28.87 8.36 4.82
N ALA A 286 -29.60 7.32 4.41
CA ALA A 286 -29.50 6.70 3.10
C ALA A 286 -29.47 7.71 1.94
N GLY A 287 -28.61 7.47 0.95
CA GLY A 287 -28.51 8.27 -0.27
C GLY A 287 -27.17 9.02 -0.44
N LEU A 288 -27.12 9.87 -1.47
CA LEU A 288 -25.90 10.50 -1.99
C LEU A 288 -25.69 11.91 -1.42
N HIS A 289 -24.82 12.04 -0.42
CA HIS A 289 -24.40 13.31 0.18
C HIS A 289 -23.25 13.90 -0.64
N ARG A 290 -23.43 15.10 -1.20
CA ARG A 290 -22.37 15.78 -1.97
C ARG A 290 -21.52 16.63 -1.05
N ILE A 291 -20.28 16.17 -0.81
CA ILE A 291 -19.31 16.84 0.05
C ILE A 291 -18.57 17.88 -0.80
N THR A 292 -19.06 19.11 -0.79
CA THR A 292 -18.48 20.26 -1.52
C THR A 292 -17.27 20.89 -0.81
N ARG A 293 -17.03 20.49 0.44
CA ARG A 293 -15.94 20.94 1.32
C ARG A 293 -15.60 19.83 2.31
N THR A 294 -14.32 19.61 2.56
CA THR A 294 -13.80 18.58 3.48
C THR A 294 -14.49 18.65 4.85
N LEU A 295 -14.98 17.51 5.34
CA LEU A 295 -15.53 17.39 6.70
C LEU A 295 -14.39 17.45 7.72
N LYS A 296 -14.50 18.35 8.71
CA LYS A 296 -13.50 18.56 9.77
C LYS A 296 -14.02 18.12 11.14
N PRO A 297 -14.09 16.79 11.40
CA PRO A 297 -14.59 16.28 12.67
C PRO A 297 -13.71 16.73 13.84
N LYS A 298 -14.34 16.99 14.98
CA LYS A 298 -13.71 17.45 16.22
C LYS A 298 -13.50 16.27 17.19
N THR A 299 -12.74 16.49 18.26
CA THR A 299 -12.39 15.42 19.22
C THR A 299 -13.61 14.65 19.71
N ASN A 300 -13.50 13.32 19.74
CA ASN A 300 -14.55 12.37 20.11
C ASN A 300 -15.82 12.38 19.21
N GLN A 301 -15.87 13.12 18.09
CA GLN A 301 -17.01 13.06 17.17
C GLN A 301 -17.06 11.74 16.39
N VAL A 302 -18.26 11.34 16.00
CA VAL A 302 -18.52 10.12 15.23
C VAL A 302 -19.25 10.47 13.93
N LEU A 303 -18.62 10.23 12.77
CA LEU A 303 -19.26 10.32 11.46
C LEU A 303 -19.74 8.91 11.07
N ALA A 304 -21.05 8.68 11.02
CA ALA A 304 -21.58 7.32 10.85
C ALA A 304 -22.79 7.21 9.92
N SER A 305 -22.97 6.02 9.36
CA SER A 305 -24.25 5.55 8.85
C SER A 305 -24.48 4.08 9.22
N ASP A 306 -25.73 3.68 9.14
CA ASP A 306 -26.26 2.32 9.29
C ASP A 306 -27.34 2.05 8.22
N GLN A 307 -27.48 2.95 7.24
CA GLN A 307 -28.56 2.98 6.24
C GLN A 307 -28.02 3.12 4.79
N GLY A 308 -26.71 2.93 4.57
CA GLY A 308 -26.11 3.07 3.24
C GLY A 308 -26.02 4.52 2.74
N ALA A 309 -25.40 5.40 3.54
CA ALA A 309 -25.05 6.74 3.07
C ALA A 309 -23.77 6.73 2.23
N ILE A 310 -23.81 7.41 1.10
CA ILE A 310 -22.68 7.60 0.19
C ILE A 310 -22.22 9.05 0.29
N LEU A 311 -20.97 9.28 0.69
CA LEU A 311 -20.31 10.58 0.62
C LEU A 311 -19.59 10.68 -0.73
N THR A 312 -19.94 11.66 -1.55
CA THR A 312 -19.25 11.88 -2.84
C THR A 312 -18.57 13.24 -2.94
N GLY A 313 -17.33 13.24 -3.45
CA GLY A 313 -16.57 14.44 -3.81
C GLY A 313 -16.86 14.97 -5.22
N SER A 314 -17.84 14.37 -5.93
CA SER A 314 -18.11 14.65 -7.33
C SER A 314 -19.14 15.76 -7.59
N VAL A 315 -19.05 16.36 -8.78
CA VAL A 315 -20.05 17.27 -9.35
C VAL A 315 -20.61 16.73 -10.68
N ARG A 316 -21.91 16.94 -10.91
CA ARG A 316 -22.59 16.46 -12.12
C ARG A 316 -22.36 17.39 -13.31
N LEU A 317 -21.87 16.83 -14.41
CA LEU A 317 -21.65 17.54 -15.68
C LEU A 317 -22.89 17.39 -16.58
N THR A 318 -23.60 18.49 -16.82
CA THR A 318 -24.95 18.49 -17.46
C THR A 318 -25.02 19.17 -18.82
N ARG A 319 -24.02 19.96 -19.22
CA ARG A 319 -24.05 20.78 -20.44
C ARG A 319 -23.11 20.21 -21.50
N TRP A 320 -23.67 19.42 -22.42
CA TRP A 320 -22.91 18.69 -23.44
C TRP A 320 -23.23 19.14 -24.86
N THR A 321 -22.25 19.07 -25.75
CA THR A 321 -22.41 19.34 -27.19
C THR A 321 -21.63 18.30 -27.99
N ALA A 322 -22.25 17.69 -28.99
CA ALA A 322 -21.57 16.75 -29.89
C ALA A 322 -20.60 17.50 -30.82
N THR A 323 -19.40 16.97 -31.05
CA THR A 323 -18.40 17.56 -31.95
C THR A 323 -17.45 16.48 -32.46
N GLY A 324 -17.31 16.35 -33.79
CA GLY A 324 -16.33 15.45 -34.41
C GLY A 324 -16.51 13.93 -34.18
N GLY A 325 -17.55 13.51 -33.45
CA GLY A 325 -17.78 12.11 -33.04
C GLY A 325 -17.74 11.93 -31.51
N ASP A 326 -17.14 12.86 -30.78
CA ASP A 326 -17.13 12.92 -29.32
C ASP A 326 -18.15 13.96 -28.78
N TRP A 327 -18.21 14.09 -27.46
CA TRP A 327 -19.06 15.05 -26.76
C TRP A 327 -18.22 15.92 -25.82
N VAL A 328 -18.41 17.24 -25.90
CA VAL A 328 -17.65 18.23 -25.13
C VAL A 328 -18.53 18.97 -24.11
N THR A 329 -17.95 19.28 -22.95
CA THR A 329 -18.43 20.29 -22.00
C THR A 329 -17.33 21.33 -21.71
N LYS A 330 -17.70 22.51 -21.20
CA LYS A 330 -16.80 23.69 -21.12
C LYS A 330 -16.81 24.36 -19.75
N GLY A 331 -15.66 24.86 -19.32
CA GLY A 331 -15.54 25.66 -18.08
C GLY A 331 -15.75 24.84 -16.81
N VAL A 332 -15.41 23.55 -16.84
CA VAL A 332 -15.62 22.61 -15.73
C VAL A 332 -14.33 22.23 -15.02
N LEU A 333 -13.19 22.24 -15.73
CA LEU A 333 -11.89 21.88 -15.16
C LEU A 333 -11.43 22.92 -14.14
N PRO A 334 -10.70 22.49 -13.09
CA PRO A 334 -10.03 23.37 -12.15
C PRO A 334 -8.80 24.05 -12.81
N ALA A 335 -8.07 24.85 -12.04
CA ALA A 335 -6.72 25.25 -12.42
C ALA A 335 -5.83 24.00 -12.61
N ALA A 336 -4.80 24.12 -13.46
CA ALA A 336 -3.86 23.02 -13.69
C ALA A 336 -3.13 22.63 -12.40
N TYR A 337 -3.12 21.34 -12.09
CA TYR A 337 -2.45 20.81 -10.90
C TYR A 337 -0.93 20.91 -11.00
N ALA A 338 -0.26 21.09 -9.85
CA ALA A 338 1.18 20.87 -9.76
C ALA A 338 1.50 19.39 -10.11
N ARG A 339 2.58 19.16 -10.85
CA ARG A 339 3.06 17.82 -11.21
C ARG A 339 3.72 17.16 -10.00
N THR A 340 2.92 16.43 -9.22
CA THR A 340 3.38 15.57 -8.12
C THR A 340 3.13 14.10 -8.42
N GLY A 341 3.98 13.22 -7.87
CA GLY A 341 3.92 11.79 -8.10
C GLY A 341 4.63 11.30 -9.37
N GLN A 342 4.61 9.98 -9.57
CA GLN A 342 5.24 9.30 -10.70
C GLN A 342 4.24 8.36 -11.38
N CYS A 343 4.11 8.47 -12.70
CA CYS A 343 3.21 7.65 -13.51
C CYS A 343 3.94 6.46 -14.13
N GLU A 344 3.22 5.36 -14.37
CA GLU A 344 3.75 4.22 -15.13
C GLU A 344 4.05 4.62 -16.58
N ASP A 345 3.11 5.33 -17.21
CA ASP A 345 3.35 6.01 -18.49
C ASP A 345 4.03 7.35 -18.23
N ASN A 346 5.36 7.38 -18.38
CA ASN A 346 6.18 8.57 -18.25
C ASN A 346 6.19 9.47 -19.50
N VAL A 347 5.59 9.03 -20.62
CA VAL A 347 5.48 9.79 -21.87
C VAL A 347 4.23 10.66 -21.86
N ALA A 348 3.07 10.09 -21.55
CA ALA A 348 1.84 10.85 -21.29
C ALA A 348 1.96 11.60 -19.96
N ASN A 349 2.37 10.89 -18.90
CA ASN A 349 2.58 11.44 -17.55
C ASN A 349 1.38 12.26 -17.06
N ILE A 350 0.21 11.61 -16.97
CA ILE A 350 -1.11 12.24 -16.69
C ILE A 350 -1.79 11.78 -15.39
N CYS A 351 -1.21 10.83 -14.65
CA CYS A 351 -1.75 10.31 -13.38
C CYS A 351 -1.79 11.35 -12.24
N TYR A 352 -1.17 12.53 -12.40
CA TYR A 352 -1.25 13.60 -11.39
C TYR A 352 -2.53 14.46 -11.49
N LEU A 353 -3.32 14.28 -12.56
CA LEU A 353 -4.54 15.02 -12.84
C LEU A 353 -5.72 14.41 -12.07
N ARG A 354 -6.26 15.15 -11.08
CA ARG A 354 -7.05 14.56 -9.99
C ARG A 354 -8.53 14.30 -10.30
N GLU A 355 -9.04 14.77 -11.43
CA GLU A 355 -10.45 14.72 -11.81
C GLU A 355 -10.80 13.43 -12.58
N GLN A 356 -11.17 12.37 -11.86
CA GLN A 356 -11.76 11.16 -12.45
C GLN A 356 -13.18 11.45 -13.00
N LEU A 357 -13.59 10.72 -14.04
CA LEU A 357 -14.92 10.86 -14.69
C LEU A 357 -15.72 9.57 -14.63
N PHE A 358 -17.02 9.68 -14.34
CA PHE A 358 -17.91 8.52 -14.15
C PHE A 358 -19.19 8.65 -14.98
N LEU A 359 -19.48 7.66 -15.82
CA LEU A 359 -20.69 7.58 -16.64
C LEU A 359 -21.65 6.54 -16.05
N ASN A 360 -22.79 6.99 -15.51
CA ASN A 360 -23.70 6.15 -14.71
C ASN A 360 -22.97 5.37 -13.59
N GLY A 361 -21.95 5.98 -12.98
CA GLY A 361 -21.11 5.35 -11.94
C GLY A 361 -19.95 4.47 -12.46
N LYS A 362 -19.89 4.17 -13.77
CA LYS A 362 -18.73 3.49 -14.37
C LYS A 362 -17.59 4.48 -14.60
N HIS A 363 -16.41 4.23 -14.03
CA HIS A 363 -15.21 5.02 -14.31
C HIS A 363 -14.86 5.01 -15.81
N LEU A 364 -14.46 6.16 -16.35
CA LEU A 364 -13.95 6.33 -17.71
C LEU A 364 -12.42 6.43 -17.67
N GLN A 365 -11.74 5.74 -18.58
CA GLN A 365 -10.28 5.81 -18.67
C GLN A 365 -9.83 7.20 -19.17
N ARG A 366 -8.96 7.88 -18.42
CA ARG A 366 -8.30 9.09 -18.89
C ARG A 366 -7.37 8.77 -20.06
N VAL A 367 -7.41 9.58 -21.12
CA VAL A 367 -6.44 9.58 -22.22
C VAL A 367 -5.70 10.91 -22.34
N ALA A 368 -4.52 10.90 -22.95
CA ALA A 368 -3.61 12.05 -22.99
C ALA A 368 -3.99 13.16 -23.98
N SER A 369 -4.84 12.86 -24.97
CA SER A 369 -5.15 13.74 -26.09
C SER A 369 -6.52 13.44 -26.72
N ARG A 370 -7.12 14.44 -27.40
CA ARG A 370 -8.47 14.31 -27.98
C ARG A 370 -8.59 13.21 -29.04
N ASP A 371 -7.56 12.98 -29.85
CA ASP A 371 -7.53 11.94 -30.88
C ASP A 371 -7.52 10.50 -30.33
N LYS A 372 -7.41 10.34 -29.00
CA LYS A 372 -7.54 9.07 -28.28
C LYS A 372 -8.90 8.89 -27.59
N VAL A 373 -9.81 9.87 -27.71
CA VAL A 373 -11.15 9.80 -27.10
C VAL A 373 -12.04 8.82 -27.86
N ALA A 374 -12.31 7.68 -27.23
CA ALA A 374 -13.24 6.64 -27.66
C ALA A 374 -14.28 6.32 -26.55
N SER A 375 -15.26 5.46 -26.84
CA SER A 375 -16.19 4.94 -25.81
C SER A 375 -15.43 4.32 -24.64
N GLY A 376 -15.86 4.60 -23.41
CA GLY A 376 -15.17 4.24 -22.18
C GLY A 376 -14.05 5.19 -21.76
N THR A 377 -13.80 6.31 -22.47
CA THR A 377 -12.67 7.22 -22.19
C THR A 377 -13.06 8.70 -22.10
N PHE A 378 -12.18 9.51 -21.50
CA PHE A 378 -12.28 10.97 -21.45
C PHE A 378 -10.92 11.69 -21.59
N PHE A 379 -10.95 12.93 -22.06
CA PHE A 379 -9.80 13.83 -22.16
C PHE A 379 -10.11 15.20 -21.52
N GLY A 380 -9.23 15.67 -20.64
CA GLY A 380 -9.26 17.00 -20.04
C GLY A 380 -8.33 17.97 -20.77
N ASP A 381 -8.90 18.85 -21.60
CA ASP A 381 -8.19 19.93 -22.27
C ASP A 381 -8.08 21.13 -21.34
N TYR A 382 -7.00 21.17 -20.56
CA TYR A 382 -6.70 22.27 -19.65
C TYR A 382 -6.35 23.59 -20.36
N ALA A 383 -5.93 23.56 -21.63
CA ALA A 383 -5.57 24.76 -22.38
C ALA A 383 -6.82 25.56 -22.79
N ASN A 384 -7.92 24.86 -23.14
CA ASN A 384 -9.18 25.47 -23.53
C ASN A 384 -10.29 25.39 -22.45
N ASN A 385 -10.00 24.75 -21.30
CA ASN A 385 -10.95 24.33 -20.27
C ASN A 385 -12.16 23.58 -20.85
N LEU A 386 -11.88 22.43 -21.47
CA LEU A 386 -12.88 21.54 -22.06
C LEU A 386 -12.71 20.12 -21.51
N VAL A 387 -13.80 19.39 -21.31
CA VAL A 387 -13.76 17.94 -21.08
C VAL A 387 -14.48 17.25 -22.23
N TYR A 388 -13.79 16.31 -22.87
CA TYR A 388 -14.29 15.50 -23.97
C TYR A 388 -14.56 14.07 -23.48
N VAL A 389 -15.67 13.48 -23.87
CA VAL A 389 -16.02 12.06 -23.62
C VAL A 389 -16.42 11.38 -24.92
N GLY A 390 -16.03 10.12 -25.11
CA GLY A 390 -16.37 9.37 -26.33
C GLY A 390 -17.77 8.74 -26.30
N ASP A 391 -18.36 8.59 -25.12
CA ASP A 391 -19.73 8.10 -24.96
C ASP A 391 -20.76 9.23 -25.04
N ASN A 392 -21.87 8.98 -25.75
CA ASN A 392 -23.03 9.88 -25.71
C ASN A 392 -23.57 10.02 -24.26
N PRO A 393 -23.59 11.23 -23.67
CA PRO A 393 -24.04 11.47 -22.30
C PRO A 393 -25.55 11.72 -22.17
N ALA A 394 -26.30 11.79 -23.27
CA ALA A 394 -27.74 12.03 -23.25
C ALA A 394 -28.48 10.95 -22.45
N GLY A 395 -29.34 11.37 -21.51
CA GLY A 395 -30.09 10.48 -20.61
C GLY A 395 -29.26 9.83 -19.49
N LYS A 396 -27.94 10.08 -19.40
CA LYS A 396 -27.04 9.49 -18.41
C LYS A 396 -26.70 10.48 -17.29
N SER A 397 -26.08 10.01 -16.21
CA SER A 397 -25.30 10.90 -15.34
C SER A 397 -23.84 10.87 -15.78
N VAL A 398 -23.22 12.04 -15.89
CA VAL A 398 -21.77 12.18 -15.91
C VAL A 398 -21.38 12.92 -14.63
N GLU A 399 -20.57 12.28 -13.80
CA GLU A 399 -20.03 12.86 -12.56
C GLU A 399 -18.51 13.03 -12.73
N MET A 400 -17.95 14.07 -12.12
CA MET A 400 -16.52 14.35 -12.12
C MET A 400 -16.03 14.63 -10.70
N SER A 401 -14.98 13.94 -10.25
CA SER A 401 -14.35 14.18 -8.95
C SER A 401 -13.86 15.63 -8.86
N LYS A 402 -14.13 16.32 -7.74
CA LYS A 402 -13.75 17.74 -7.59
C LYS A 402 -13.28 18.14 -6.20
N THR A 403 -13.93 17.67 -5.14
CA THR A 403 -13.48 17.91 -3.76
C THR A 403 -12.29 17.02 -3.46
N GLU A 404 -11.19 17.56 -2.92
CA GLU A 404 -9.93 16.83 -2.82
C GLU A 404 -9.95 15.75 -1.71
N THR A 405 -10.53 16.07 -0.56
CA THR A 405 -10.57 15.20 0.63
C THR A 405 -11.98 15.12 1.19
N ALA A 406 -12.41 13.95 1.65
CA ALA A 406 -13.73 13.75 2.26
C ALA A 406 -13.74 14.15 3.74
N ILE A 407 -12.78 13.61 4.51
CA ILE A 407 -12.72 13.72 5.96
C ILE A 407 -11.26 13.91 6.37
N GLU A 408 -10.96 15.00 7.09
CA GLU A 408 -9.61 15.33 7.57
C GLU A 408 -9.67 16.34 8.72
N SER A 409 -8.92 16.10 9.80
CA SER A 409 -8.84 17.02 10.94
C SER A 409 -7.67 16.69 11.86
N ASP A 410 -7.08 17.72 12.47
CA ASP A 410 -6.05 17.60 13.54
C ASP A 410 -6.62 17.06 14.87
N ALA A 411 -7.95 16.85 14.95
CA ALA A 411 -8.61 16.27 16.10
C ALA A 411 -8.15 14.84 16.40
N SER A 412 -8.30 14.42 17.65
CA SER A 412 -8.04 13.06 18.11
C SER A 412 -9.32 12.27 18.41
N THR A 413 -9.22 10.94 18.40
CA THR A 413 -10.31 10.03 18.85
C THR A 413 -11.62 10.19 18.06
N VAL A 414 -11.53 10.51 16.77
CA VAL A 414 -12.70 10.53 15.86
C VAL A 414 -13.03 9.11 15.42
N THR A 415 -14.32 8.81 15.26
CA THR A 415 -14.77 7.56 14.62
C THR A 415 -15.43 7.83 13.26
N VAL A 416 -15.12 7.02 12.25
CA VAL A 416 -15.76 7.07 10.92
C VAL A 416 -16.25 5.66 10.56
N ARG A 417 -17.56 5.46 10.38
CA ARG A 417 -18.12 4.10 10.19
C ARG A 417 -19.38 3.96 9.35
N GLY A 418 -19.50 2.86 8.60
CA GLY A 418 -20.72 2.53 7.85
C GLY A 418 -20.98 3.38 6.61
N LEU A 419 -19.98 4.13 6.14
CA LEU A 419 -20.10 5.06 5.01
C LEU A 419 -19.48 4.45 3.75
N THR A 420 -20.07 4.72 2.59
CA THR A 420 -19.34 4.66 1.31
C THR A 420 -18.71 6.04 1.06
N VAL A 421 -17.44 6.09 0.64
CA VAL A 421 -16.69 7.34 0.39
C VAL A 421 -16.03 7.27 -0.99
N GLU A 422 -16.50 8.13 -1.91
CA GLU A 422 -16.17 8.01 -3.34
C GLU A 422 -16.01 9.33 -4.12
N HIS A 423 -15.30 9.24 -5.25
CA HIS A 423 -15.14 10.32 -6.24
C HIS A 423 -14.52 11.60 -5.66
N PHE A 424 -13.57 11.46 -4.72
CA PHE A 424 -12.74 12.57 -4.25
C PHE A 424 -11.50 12.72 -5.14
N ALA A 425 -11.19 13.98 -5.49
CA ALA A 425 -10.09 14.39 -6.36
C ALA A 425 -8.78 14.52 -5.56
N SER A 426 -8.45 13.48 -4.80
CA SER A 426 -7.33 13.49 -3.84
C SER A 426 -5.99 13.67 -4.54
N ALA A 427 -5.13 14.50 -3.95
CA ALA A 427 -3.77 14.70 -4.44
C ALA A 427 -2.96 13.39 -4.39
N PRO A 428 -2.02 13.14 -5.31
CA PRO A 428 -1.04 12.07 -5.14
C PRO A 428 -0.39 12.13 -3.75
N GLN A 429 -0.25 10.98 -3.09
CA GLN A 429 0.16 10.80 -1.68
C GLN A 429 -0.87 11.28 -0.62
N GLY A 430 -2.01 11.84 -1.02
CA GLY A 430 -3.10 12.27 -0.16
C GLY A 430 -4.27 11.28 -0.13
N GLY A 431 -4.96 11.20 1.01
CA GLY A 431 -6.11 10.30 1.23
C GLY A 431 -7.47 10.98 1.04
N ALA A 432 -8.48 10.22 0.61
CA ALA A 432 -9.87 10.66 0.68
C ALA A 432 -10.37 10.70 2.14
N VAL A 433 -9.98 9.71 2.95
CA VAL A 433 -10.16 9.72 4.42
C VAL A 433 -8.78 9.83 5.07
N VAL A 434 -8.51 10.94 5.76
CA VAL A 434 -7.25 11.19 6.47
C VAL A 434 -7.46 10.95 7.97
N LEU A 435 -6.70 10.01 8.54
CA LEU A 435 -6.78 9.61 9.94
C LEU A 435 -5.72 10.33 10.77
N GLY A 436 -6.16 10.94 11.87
CA GLY A 436 -5.31 11.52 12.92
C GLY A 436 -5.13 10.61 14.15
N PRO A 437 -4.57 11.15 15.26
CA PRO A 437 -4.25 10.38 16.46
C PRO A 437 -5.46 9.69 17.10
N SER A 438 -5.34 8.39 17.35
CA SER A 438 -6.36 7.56 18.05
C SER A 438 -7.70 7.45 17.32
N TRP A 439 -7.76 7.74 16.02
CA TRP A 439 -8.97 7.57 15.21
C TRP A 439 -9.34 6.09 15.05
N THR A 440 -10.64 5.81 14.89
CA THR A 440 -11.15 4.50 14.47
C THR A 440 -11.94 4.65 13.17
N VAL A 441 -11.43 4.12 12.07
CA VAL A 441 -12.13 4.09 10.78
C VAL A 441 -12.50 2.65 10.48
N SER A 442 -13.79 2.32 10.59
CA SER A 442 -14.23 0.93 10.51
C SER A 442 -15.57 0.68 9.82
N ALA A 443 -15.70 -0.48 9.17
CA ALA A 443 -16.91 -0.84 8.43
C ALA A 443 -17.30 0.17 7.34
N ASN A 444 -16.35 0.73 6.59
CA ASN A 444 -16.61 1.63 5.46
C ASN A 444 -16.32 0.97 4.11
N GLU A 445 -16.82 1.56 3.02
CA GLU A 445 -16.42 1.28 1.64
C GLU A 445 -15.72 2.52 1.07
N ILE A 446 -14.41 2.45 0.81
CA ILE A 446 -13.60 3.60 0.40
C ILE A 446 -13.07 3.32 -1.02
N ARG A 447 -13.66 3.97 -2.02
CA ARG A 447 -13.53 3.56 -3.43
C ARG A 447 -13.47 4.71 -4.42
N TRP A 448 -12.90 4.46 -5.60
CA TRP A 448 -12.95 5.40 -6.73
C TRP A 448 -12.60 6.85 -6.33
N ASN A 449 -11.56 6.99 -5.51
CA ASN A 449 -10.92 8.26 -5.19
C ASN A 449 -9.58 8.32 -5.92
N HIS A 450 -9.15 9.49 -6.38
CA HIS A 450 -8.04 9.60 -7.34
C HIS A 450 -6.66 9.15 -6.81
N ALA A 451 -6.41 9.21 -5.50
CA ALA A 451 -5.10 8.85 -4.94
C ALA A 451 -5.21 7.73 -3.90
N ILE A 452 -5.01 8.04 -2.62
CA ILE A 452 -5.09 7.05 -1.54
C ILE A 452 -6.53 6.97 -1.04
N GLY A 453 -7.04 5.77 -0.77
CA GLY A 453 -8.34 5.59 -0.11
C GLY A 453 -8.32 6.13 1.32
N ALA A 454 -7.56 5.46 2.20
CA ALA A 454 -7.39 5.84 3.60
C ALA A 454 -5.91 6.16 3.91
N MET A 455 -5.62 7.34 4.44
CA MET A 455 -4.26 7.80 4.73
C MET A 455 -4.08 8.12 6.21
N LEU A 456 -3.18 7.39 6.87
CA LEU A 456 -2.84 7.58 8.28
C LEU A 456 -1.66 8.57 8.38
N VAL A 457 -1.88 9.77 8.92
CA VAL A 457 -0.86 10.83 9.02
C VAL A 457 -0.70 11.24 10.48
N ASN A 458 0.48 10.99 11.07
CA ASN A 458 0.71 11.19 12.51
C ASN A 458 -0.34 10.46 13.38
N ALA A 459 -0.85 9.33 12.90
CA ALA A 459 -2.06 8.67 13.37
C ALA A 459 -1.78 7.75 14.56
N ASP A 460 -1.16 8.30 15.61
CA ASP A 460 -0.72 7.57 16.80
C ASP A 460 -1.86 6.74 17.43
N ARG A 461 -1.67 5.41 17.46
CA ARG A 461 -2.65 4.42 17.95
C ARG A 461 -4.01 4.47 17.23
N ALA A 462 -4.05 4.95 15.99
CA ALA A 462 -5.24 4.84 15.15
C ALA A 462 -5.48 3.40 14.67
N VAL A 463 -6.73 3.09 14.36
CA VAL A 463 -7.22 1.78 13.93
C VAL A 463 -7.99 1.93 12.61
N LEU A 464 -7.53 1.24 11.57
CA LEU A 464 -8.23 1.08 10.29
C LEU A 464 -8.68 -0.39 10.19
N GLU A 465 -9.96 -0.68 10.44
CA GLU A 465 -10.45 -2.08 10.49
C GLU A 465 -11.75 -2.38 9.72
N LYS A 466 -11.87 -3.59 9.16
CA LYS A 466 -13.14 -4.05 8.55
C LYS A 466 -13.67 -3.16 7.42
N ASN A 467 -12.80 -2.42 6.73
CA ASN A 467 -13.19 -1.62 5.56
C ASN A 467 -13.02 -2.43 4.26
N LEU A 468 -13.81 -2.10 3.25
CA LEU A 468 -13.54 -2.42 1.85
C LEU A 468 -12.83 -1.21 1.25
N ILE A 469 -11.59 -1.35 0.79
CA ILE A 469 -10.77 -0.22 0.31
C ILE A 469 -10.25 -0.55 -1.09
N HIS A 470 -11.00 -0.14 -2.12
CA HIS A 470 -10.80 -0.70 -3.46
C HIS A 470 -11.00 0.27 -4.62
N HIS A 471 -10.31 0.03 -5.73
CA HIS A 471 -10.41 0.83 -6.96
C HIS A 471 -10.02 2.32 -6.78
N ASN A 472 -9.24 2.66 -5.75
CA ASN A 472 -8.64 3.99 -5.60
C ASN A 472 -7.44 4.15 -6.55
N GLY A 473 -7.19 5.37 -7.00
CA GLY A 473 -6.35 5.67 -8.16
C GLY A 473 -4.85 5.44 -7.95
N GLN A 474 -4.35 5.45 -6.71
CA GLN A 474 -2.94 5.21 -6.35
C GLN A 474 -2.76 4.04 -5.37
N LEU A 475 -3.30 4.15 -4.16
CA LEU A 475 -3.15 3.18 -3.07
C LEU A 475 -4.50 2.89 -2.42
N GLY A 476 -4.68 1.68 -1.89
CA GLY A 476 -5.76 1.42 -0.95
C GLY A 476 -5.55 2.20 0.35
N ALA A 477 -4.46 1.90 1.06
CA ALA A 477 -4.09 2.58 2.30
C ALA A 477 -2.65 3.08 2.31
N GLY A 478 -2.42 4.20 2.98
CA GLY A 478 -1.10 4.73 3.29
C GLY A 478 -0.93 5.00 4.78
N GLN A 479 0.31 4.93 5.29
CA GLN A 479 0.66 5.29 6.65
C GLN A 479 1.99 6.05 6.69
N TYR A 480 2.01 7.20 7.37
CA TYR A 480 3.17 8.06 7.53
C TYR A 480 3.33 8.49 8.99
N SER A 481 4.57 8.45 9.50
CA SER A 481 4.97 9.05 10.79
C SER A 481 4.07 8.70 11.98
N SER A 482 3.60 7.44 12.06
CA SER A 482 2.58 7.01 13.02
C SER A 482 3.11 5.96 14.00
N VAL A 483 2.88 6.14 15.31
CA VAL A 483 3.31 5.21 16.36
C VAL A 483 2.17 4.27 16.78
N ASN A 484 2.43 2.96 16.77
CA ASN A 484 1.50 1.91 17.18
C ASN A 484 0.13 1.91 16.48
N ALA A 485 0.04 2.47 15.26
CA ALA A 485 -1.14 2.38 14.43
C ALA A 485 -1.35 0.97 13.85
N THR A 486 -2.62 0.56 13.70
CA THR A 486 -3.00 -0.77 13.21
C THR A 486 -3.91 -0.71 11.98
N ILE A 487 -3.62 -1.58 11.01
CA ILE A 487 -4.45 -1.82 9.82
C ILE A 487 -4.86 -3.29 9.85
N THR A 488 -6.12 -3.61 10.20
CA THR A 488 -6.52 -4.99 10.46
C THR A 488 -7.86 -5.41 9.86
N SER A 489 -7.95 -6.64 9.37
CA SER A 489 -9.23 -7.24 8.95
C SER A 489 -9.96 -6.47 7.83
N ASN A 490 -9.25 -5.75 6.95
CA ASN A 490 -9.82 -5.05 5.79
C ASN A 490 -9.71 -5.93 4.53
N GLU A 491 -10.58 -5.73 3.53
CA GLU A 491 -10.24 -6.06 2.14
C GLU A 491 -9.65 -4.81 1.47
N ILE A 492 -8.50 -4.97 0.81
CA ILE A 492 -7.79 -3.90 0.11
C ILE A 492 -7.46 -4.40 -1.30
N SER A 493 -8.26 -4.00 -2.29
CA SER A 493 -8.30 -4.68 -3.59
C SER A 493 -8.39 -3.78 -4.82
N SER A 494 -7.84 -4.23 -5.95
CA SER A 494 -7.96 -3.56 -7.26
C SER A 494 -7.54 -2.07 -7.29
N ASN A 495 -6.70 -1.60 -6.36
CA ASN A 495 -6.23 -0.21 -6.32
C ASN A 495 -5.10 0.04 -7.34
N ASN A 496 -4.76 1.32 -7.52
CA ASN A 496 -3.99 1.91 -8.62
C ASN A 496 -4.75 1.92 -9.97
N THR A 497 -5.95 2.49 -9.97
CA THR A 497 -6.79 2.62 -11.18
C THR A 497 -6.34 3.74 -12.12
N ASP A 498 -5.56 4.73 -11.67
CA ASP A 498 -5.14 5.89 -12.49
C ASP A 498 -3.67 5.83 -12.99
N GLY A 499 -2.95 4.74 -12.68
CA GLY A 499 -1.70 4.40 -13.36
C GLY A 499 -0.45 5.09 -12.82
N PHE A 500 -0.36 5.23 -11.50
CA PHE A 500 0.90 5.53 -10.81
C PHE A 500 1.90 4.36 -10.95
N TRP A 501 3.18 4.65 -10.77
CA TRP A 501 4.25 3.68 -10.99
C TRP A 501 4.19 2.50 -10.00
N ILE A 502 4.10 1.28 -10.53
CA ILE A 502 3.84 0.03 -9.80
C ILE A 502 5.03 -0.53 -9.02
N ALA A 503 6.25 -0.12 -9.39
CA ALA A 503 7.46 -0.83 -9.01
C ALA A 503 8.35 -0.08 -8.01
N ASP A 504 8.65 1.20 -8.22
CA ASP A 504 9.71 1.93 -7.49
C ASP A 504 9.32 3.33 -6.95
N TRP A 505 8.05 3.75 -7.03
CA TRP A 505 7.57 4.96 -6.33
C TRP A 505 6.58 4.60 -5.21
N GLU A 506 5.28 4.67 -5.43
CA GLU A 506 4.27 4.04 -4.57
C GLU A 506 2.90 3.91 -5.24
N SER A 507 2.41 2.66 -5.30
CA SER A 507 1.04 2.32 -5.67
C SER A 507 0.73 0.87 -5.29
N GLY A 508 -0.55 0.50 -5.28
CA GLY A 508 -1.01 -0.85 -4.94
C GLY A 508 -1.88 -0.92 -3.68
N GLY A 509 -1.63 -1.89 -2.80
CA GLY A 509 -2.46 -2.17 -1.62
C GLY A 509 -2.20 -1.21 -0.46
N ILE A 510 -1.13 -1.45 0.29
CA ILE A 510 -0.72 -0.68 1.48
C ILE A 510 0.73 -0.19 1.30
N LYS A 511 1.01 1.08 1.65
CA LYS A 511 2.38 1.54 1.95
C LYS A 511 2.49 2.12 3.36
N THR A 512 3.54 1.79 4.10
CA THR A 512 3.85 2.35 5.43
C THR A 512 5.26 2.95 5.45
N THR A 513 5.41 4.10 6.10
CA THR A 513 6.65 4.88 6.15
C THR A 513 6.83 5.61 7.48
N TRP A 514 8.08 5.83 7.90
CA TRP A 514 8.49 6.57 9.10
C TRP A 514 7.77 6.15 10.39
N SER A 515 7.21 4.93 10.44
CA SER A 515 6.27 4.51 11.48
C SER A 515 6.88 3.51 12.45
N THR A 516 6.54 3.63 13.73
CA THR A 516 7.14 2.83 14.80
C THR A 516 6.12 1.92 15.49
N GLY A 517 6.42 0.62 15.55
CA GLY A 517 5.54 -0.38 16.16
C GLY A 517 4.19 -0.55 15.44
N GLY A 518 3.22 -1.16 16.11
CA GLY A 518 1.91 -1.48 15.51
C GLY A 518 1.98 -2.58 14.44
N SER A 519 0.87 -2.82 13.75
CA SER A 519 0.72 -3.98 12.88
C SER A 519 -0.14 -3.77 11.64
N VAL A 520 0.11 -4.62 10.64
CA VAL A 520 -0.79 -4.89 9.51
C VAL A 520 -1.17 -6.36 9.57
N SER A 521 -2.43 -6.69 9.88
CA SER A 521 -2.81 -8.08 10.20
C SER A 521 -4.20 -8.50 9.74
N ARG A 522 -4.38 -9.78 9.37
CA ARG A 522 -5.69 -10.36 8.98
C ARG A 522 -6.38 -9.67 7.80
N ASN A 523 -5.67 -8.87 7.00
CA ASN A 523 -6.24 -8.24 5.81
C ASN A 523 -6.20 -9.18 4.61
N LEU A 524 -7.11 -8.97 3.66
CA LEU A 524 -7.09 -9.57 2.32
C LEU A 524 -6.60 -8.49 1.35
N ILE A 525 -5.37 -8.63 0.87
CA ILE A 525 -4.67 -7.62 0.05
C ILE A 525 -4.50 -8.21 -1.34
N LYS A 526 -5.43 -7.91 -2.26
CA LYS A 526 -5.60 -8.69 -3.50
C LYS A 526 -5.72 -7.89 -4.80
N ALA A 527 -5.11 -8.40 -5.87
CA ALA A 527 -5.26 -7.88 -7.24
C ALA A 527 -4.96 -6.36 -7.41
N ASN A 528 -4.19 -5.76 -6.51
CA ASN A 528 -3.82 -4.35 -6.63
C ASN A 528 -2.73 -4.20 -7.71
N LYS A 529 -2.83 -3.15 -8.53
CA LYS A 529 -1.84 -2.83 -9.54
C LYS A 529 -0.65 -2.10 -8.88
N GLY A 530 0.15 -2.84 -8.14
CA GLY A 530 1.34 -2.34 -7.43
C GLY A 530 1.84 -3.37 -6.43
N VAL A 531 2.57 -2.91 -5.40
CA VAL A 531 2.98 -3.76 -4.28
C VAL A 531 1.75 -4.06 -3.41
N GLY A 532 1.62 -5.29 -2.90
CA GLY A 532 0.55 -5.64 -1.97
C GLY A 532 0.71 -4.90 -0.65
N LEU A 533 1.81 -5.13 0.06
CA LEU A 533 2.12 -4.52 1.35
C LEU A 533 3.59 -4.07 1.39
N TRP A 534 3.82 -2.76 1.38
CA TRP A 534 5.15 -2.14 1.34
C TRP A 534 5.45 -1.41 2.67
N SER A 535 6.46 -1.85 3.43
CA SER A 535 7.14 -1.03 4.44
C SER A 535 8.35 -0.34 3.79
N ASP A 536 8.48 0.96 3.93
CA ASP A 536 9.52 1.78 3.29
C ASP A 536 10.00 2.89 4.24
N ALA A 537 11.03 3.66 3.84
CA ALA A 537 11.47 4.91 4.44
C ALA A 537 11.44 4.92 5.99
N TYR A 538 12.32 4.11 6.60
CA TYR A 538 12.62 4.16 8.04
C TYR A 538 11.47 3.78 8.98
N ASP A 539 10.63 2.82 8.56
CA ASP A 539 9.78 2.06 9.47
C ASP A 539 10.60 1.23 10.49
N ASP A 540 10.13 1.20 11.76
CA ASP A 540 10.81 0.54 12.89
C ASP A 540 9.85 -0.38 13.66
N GLY A 541 10.17 -1.68 13.74
CA GLY A 541 9.42 -2.63 14.57
C GLY A 541 8.01 -2.97 14.05
N ARG A 542 7.75 -2.81 12.74
CA ARG A 542 6.46 -3.14 12.12
C ARG A 542 6.22 -4.65 12.08
N THR A 543 4.99 -5.06 12.43
CA THR A 543 4.57 -6.47 12.41
C THR A 543 3.52 -6.72 11.33
N PHE A 544 3.86 -7.49 10.30
CA PHE A 544 3.00 -7.90 9.19
C PHE A 544 2.58 -9.36 9.39
N ALA A 545 1.37 -9.59 9.93
CA ALA A 545 1.02 -10.89 10.51
C ALA A 545 -0.36 -11.44 10.11
N ASN A 546 -0.42 -12.68 9.63
CA ASN A 546 -1.66 -13.42 9.30
C ASN A 546 -2.52 -12.75 8.20
N ASN A 547 -1.92 -12.07 7.23
CA ASN A 547 -2.64 -11.53 6.07
C ASN A 547 -2.71 -12.56 4.93
N GLU A 548 -3.72 -12.45 4.07
CA GLU A 548 -3.76 -13.15 2.78
C GLU A 548 -3.47 -12.14 1.65
N ILE A 549 -2.39 -12.35 0.91
CA ILE A 549 -1.78 -11.38 -0.02
C ILE A 549 -1.65 -12.02 -1.40
N VAL A 550 -2.48 -11.55 -2.34
CA VAL A 550 -2.94 -12.36 -3.48
C VAL A 550 -2.87 -11.60 -4.80
N ASP A 551 -2.21 -12.17 -5.81
CA ASP A 551 -2.32 -11.73 -7.22
C ASP A 551 -2.01 -10.22 -7.45
N ASN A 552 -1.22 -9.58 -6.58
CA ASN A 552 -0.82 -8.17 -6.74
C ASN A 552 0.26 -8.05 -7.83
N ALA A 553 0.27 -6.93 -8.56
CA ALA A 553 1.08 -6.78 -9.77
C ALA A 553 2.60 -6.77 -9.52
N ALA A 554 3.05 -6.26 -8.36
CA ALA A 554 4.45 -6.26 -7.94
C ALA A 554 4.64 -7.19 -6.72
N ASP A 555 5.62 -6.91 -5.84
CA ASP A 555 5.87 -7.72 -4.64
C ASP A 555 4.60 -7.95 -3.81
N GLY A 556 4.41 -9.14 -3.27
CA GLY A 556 3.34 -9.41 -2.30
C GLY A 556 3.58 -8.61 -1.01
N VAL A 557 4.73 -8.86 -0.39
CA VAL A 557 5.28 -8.05 0.71
C VAL A 557 6.63 -7.48 0.29
N ARG A 558 6.83 -6.17 0.47
CA ARG A 558 8.15 -5.54 0.43
C ARG A 558 8.45 -4.89 1.78
N TYR A 559 9.64 -5.14 2.32
CA TYR A 559 10.17 -4.48 3.52
C TYR A 559 11.49 -3.81 3.15
N GLU A 560 11.46 -2.49 2.93
CA GLU A 560 12.56 -1.69 2.37
C GLU A 560 13.05 -0.62 3.36
N ILE A 561 14.38 -0.47 3.48
CA ILE A 561 15.10 0.52 4.32
C ILE A 561 14.52 0.76 5.72
N GLY A 562 13.90 -0.27 6.31
CA GLY A 562 13.36 -0.28 7.66
C GLY A 562 14.17 -1.16 8.59
N ARG A 563 13.74 -1.27 9.86
CA ARG A 563 14.39 -2.16 10.83
C ARG A 563 13.45 -2.85 11.82
N ASN A 564 13.98 -3.82 12.54
CA ASN A 564 13.36 -4.56 13.66
C ASN A 564 12.04 -5.28 13.30
N GLY A 565 11.76 -5.46 12.00
CA GLY A 565 10.47 -5.91 11.51
C GLY A 565 10.20 -7.41 11.68
N VAL A 566 8.91 -7.76 11.64
CA VAL A 566 8.43 -9.15 11.62
C VAL A 566 7.42 -9.33 10.49
N VAL A 567 7.66 -10.29 9.60
CA VAL A 567 6.74 -10.73 8.55
C VAL A 567 6.39 -12.19 8.83
N GLU A 568 5.20 -12.46 9.36
CA GLU A 568 4.86 -13.79 9.88
C GLU A 568 3.47 -14.33 9.58
N SER A 569 3.39 -15.66 9.43
CA SER A 569 2.13 -16.39 9.28
C SER A 569 1.22 -15.90 8.13
N ASN A 570 1.75 -15.17 7.14
CA ASN A 570 0.98 -14.69 6.00
C ASN A 570 0.87 -15.78 4.93
N VAL A 571 -0.24 -15.78 4.19
CA VAL A 571 -0.39 -16.55 2.95
C VAL A 571 -0.15 -15.59 1.79
N VAL A 572 0.89 -15.84 0.98
CA VAL A 572 1.36 -14.93 -0.06
C VAL A 572 1.43 -15.68 -1.39
N ARG A 573 0.50 -15.40 -2.30
CA ARG A 573 0.30 -16.18 -3.54
C ARG A 573 0.06 -15.35 -4.80
N GLY A 574 0.62 -15.79 -5.93
CA GLY A 574 0.35 -15.23 -7.26
C GLY A 574 0.89 -13.82 -7.53
N ASN A 575 1.70 -13.24 -6.64
CA ASN A 575 2.18 -11.85 -6.76
C ASN A 575 3.38 -11.71 -7.74
N GLY A 576 3.52 -10.53 -8.34
CA GLY A 576 4.71 -10.08 -9.08
C GLY A 576 4.62 -10.07 -10.60
N PHE A 577 3.59 -10.66 -11.21
CA PHE A 577 3.53 -10.89 -12.66
C PHE A 577 3.21 -9.64 -13.51
N GLY A 578 2.85 -8.53 -12.87
CA GLY A 578 2.40 -7.31 -13.55
C GLY A 578 3.45 -6.20 -13.68
N THR A 579 4.69 -6.39 -13.20
CA THR A 579 5.73 -5.33 -13.16
C THR A 579 6.24 -4.86 -14.53
N GLY A 580 5.89 -5.56 -15.62
CA GLY A 580 6.33 -5.24 -16.99
C GLY A 580 7.82 -5.54 -17.27
N ARG A 581 8.63 -5.84 -16.25
CA ARG A 581 10.09 -6.10 -16.32
C ARG A 581 10.44 -7.48 -16.90
N GLY A 582 9.46 -8.13 -17.53
CA GLY A 582 9.43 -9.57 -17.71
C GLY A 582 9.11 -10.30 -16.41
N SER A 583 8.50 -11.49 -16.50
CA SER A 583 8.41 -12.45 -15.39
C SER A 583 9.78 -13.15 -15.25
N GLY A 584 10.81 -12.36 -14.95
CA GLY A 584 12.20 -12.74 -15.17
C GLY A 584 12.75 -13.74 -14.18
N THR A 585 14.01 -14.11 -14.40
CA THR A 585 14.74 -15.03 -13.52
C THR A 585 15.35 -14.31 -12.30
N SER A 586 15.24 -12.99 -12.22
CA SER A 586 15.96 -12.19 -11.24
C SER A 586 15.15 -12.02 -9.95
N LEU A 587 15.84 -12.13 -8.80
CA LEU A 587 15.28 -11.70 -7.51
C LEU A 587 15.04 -10.18 -7.44
N TRP A 588 15.42 -9.40 -8.45
CA TRP A 588 15.08 -7.98 -8.60
C TRP A 588 13.65 -7.73 -9.14
N ASP A 589 13.05 -8.68 -9.87
CA ASP A 589 11.86 -8.43 -10.71
C ASP A 589 10.53 -8.48 -9.93
N GLY A 590 10.60 -8.94 -8.66
CA GLY A 590 9.49 -9.09 -7.73
C GLY A 590 9.36 -10.52 -7.20
N GLY A 591 8.65 -10.69 -6.07
CA GLY A 591 8.36 -12.00 -5.48
C GLY A 591 7.24 -11.98 -4.44
N GLY A 592 7.10 -13.08 -3.71
CA GLY A 592 6.16 -13.18 -2.61
C GLY A 592 6.57 -12.27 -1.46
N ILE A 593 7.77 -12.46 -0.92
CA ILE A 593 8.31 -11.62 0.16
C ILE A 593 9.69 -11.10 -0.24
N ASN A 594 9.84 -9.77 -0.28
CA ASN A 594 11.06 -9.05 -0.62
C ASN A 594 11.57 -8.27 0.60
N VAL A 595 12.74 -8.63 1.13
CA VAL A 595 13.43 -7.86 2.18
C VAL A 595 14.59 -7.10 1.55
N ASN A 596 14.47 -5.78 1.48
CA ASN A 596 15.37 -4.90 0.75
C ASN A 596 16.12 -3.95 1.71
N THR A 597 17.44 -4.10 1.79
CA THR A 597 18.37 -3.18 2.49
C THR A 597 17.90 -2.78 3.90
N SER A 598 17.38 -3.76 4.64
CA SER A 598 16.73 -3.58 5.96
C SER A 598 17.47 -4.37 7.06
N ALA A 599 17.25 -3.97 8.32
CA ALA A 599 18.01 -4.47 9.47
C ALA A 599 17.15 -5.24 10.50
N ASN A 600 17.64 -6.36 11.04
CA ASN A 600 16.99 -7.12 12.12
C ASN A 600 15.55 -7.56 11.78
N VAL A 601 15.33 -8.01 10.54
CA VAL A 601 14.02 -8.42 10.01
C VAL A 601 13.84 -9.94 10.12
N ARG A 602 12.71 -10.38 10.68
CA ARG A 602 12.33 -11.80 10.83
C ARG A 602 11.22 -12.16 9.85
N VAL A 603 11.47 -13.09 8.93
CA VAL A 603 10.48 -13.65 8.00
C VAL A 603 10.20 -15.10 8.41
N ARG A 604 9.02 -15.38 9.01
CA ARG A 604 8.77 -16.70 9.62
C ARG A 604 7.36 -17.27 9.45
N TYR A 605 7.28 -18.58 9.29
CA TYR A 605 6.01 -19.33 9.22
C TYR A 605 5.03 -18.87 8.12
N ASN A 606 5.50 -18.15 7.10
CA ASN A 606 4.68 -17.74 5.96
C ASN A 606 4.52 -18.88 4.96
N THR A 607 3.37 -18.93 4.29
CA THR A 607 3.10 -19.81 3.15
C THR A 607 3.27 -19.00 1.87
N VAL A 608 4.27 -19.32 1.04
CA VAL A 608 4.67 -18.53 -0.12
C VAL A 608 4.66 -19.41 -1.37
N ALA A 609 3.67 -19.26 -2.24
CA ALA A 609 3.48 -20.12 -3.42
C ALA A 609 3.07 -19.33 -4.67
N ASP A 610 3.29 -19.87 -5.86
CA ASP A 610 2.81 -19.33 -7.15
C ASP A 610 3.24 -17.89 -7.53
N ASN A 611 4.00 -17.17 -6.70
CA ASN A 611 4.56 -15.84 -7.00
C ASN A 611 5.67 -15.91 -8.07
N VAL A 612 6.09 -14.77 -8.62
CA VAL A 612 7.23 -14.70 -9.58
C VAL A 612 8.51 -15.27 -8.97
N ASN A 613 8.85 -14.86 -7.74
CA ASN A 613 9.90 -15.46 -6.89
C ASN A 613 9.33 -15.78 -5.50
N GLY A 614 9.99 -16.67 -4.75
CA GLY A 614 9.62 -17.02 -3.38
C GLY A 614 9.97 -15.92 -2.38
N ILE A 615 11.09 -16.10 -1.67
CA ILE A 615 11.63 -15.11 -0.74
C ILE A 615 12.89 -14.48 -1.34
N SER A 616 12.84 -13.19 -1.61
CA SER A 616 13.91 -12.39 -2.22
C SER A 616 14.58 -11.52 -1.15
N ILE A 617 15.90 -11.63 -1.02
CA ILE A 617 16.70 -10.78 -0.14
C ILE A 617 17.56 -9.84 -1.02
N GLN A 618 17.26 -8.56 -0.98
CA GLN A 618 17.86 -7.53 -1.83
C GLN A 618 18.80 -6.63 -1.01
N SER A 619 20.04 -6.45 -1.46
CA SER A 619 20.97 -5.46 -0.88
C SER A 619 21.33 -4.40 -1.91
N ARG A 620 20.86 -3.17 -1.70
CA ARG A 620 21.02 -2.05 -2.64
C ARG A 620 21.83 -0.93 -1.99
N THR A 621 22.53 -0.16 -2.81
CA THR A 621 23.11 1.11 -2.38
C THR A 621 21.96 2.09 -2.11
N ARG A 622 21.79 2.49 -0.84
CA ARG A 622 20.64 3.28 -0.35
C ARG A 622 21.07 4.50 0.48
N GLY A 623 22.33 4.92 0.38
CA GLY A 623 22.89 6.08 1.09
C GLY A 623 22.83 5.94 2.62
N ASP A 624 22.77 7.09 3.29
CA ASP A 624 22.64 7.19 4.74
C ASP A 624 21.23 7.65 5.13
N GLY A 625 20.76 7.22 6.30
CA GLY A 625 19.47 7.59 6.88
C GLY A 625 19.56 7.97 8.36
N PRO A 626 18.42 8.10 9.06
CA PRO A 626 18.33 8.48 10.48
C PRO A 626 19.12 7.57 11.46
N TRP A 627 19.59 6.42 11.01
CA TRP A 627 20.30 5.41 11.80
C TRP A 627 21.71 5.13 11.25
N GLY A 628 22.26 6.03 10.45
CA GLY A 628 23.51 5.85 9.70
C GLY A 628 23.29 5.17 8.35
N ARG A 629 24.33 4.53 7.81
CA ARG A 629 24.30 3.93 6.47
C ARG A 629 23.27 2.81 6.35
N ASN A 630 22.45 2.88 5.30
CA ASN A 630 21.47 1.86 4.95
C ASN A 630 22.18 0.60 4.47
N LEU A 631 22.04 -0.49 5.24
CA LEU A 631 22.70 -1.77 5.03
C LEU A 631 21.74 -2.91 5.37
N LEU A 632 21.74 -3.95 4.54
CA LEU A 632 21.08 -5.22 4.86
C LEU A 632 21.86 -5.94 5.99
N ARG A 633 21.19 -6.25 7.11
CA ARG A 633 21.81 -6.94 8.26
C ARG A 633 20.81 -7.67 9.16
N ASP A 634 21.29 -8.63 9.94
CA ASP A 634 20.51 -9.39 10.93
C ASP A 634 19.19 -10.00 10.38
N VAL A 635 19.14 -10.42 9.10
CA VAL A 635 17.93 -10.94 8.46
C VAL A 635 17.78 -12.45 8.72
N ILE A 636 16.64 -12.87 9.25
CA ILE A 636 16.40 -14.25 9.70
C ILE A 636 15.14 -14.81 9.02
N VAL A 637 15.29 -15.84 8.20
CA VAL A 637 14.22 -16.49 7.42
C VAL A 637 14.02 -17.94 7.91
N THR A 638 12.93 -18.23 8.62
CA THR A 638 12.76 -19.51 9.34
C THR A 638 11.35 -20.09 9.32
N GLY A 639 11.21 -21.40 9.11
CA GLY A 639 9.92 -22.10 9.22
C GLY A 639 8.91 -21.75 8.12
N ASN A 640 9.33 -21.05 7.06
CA ASN A 640 8.44 -20.71 5.95
C ASN A 640 8.24 -21.92 5.03
N GLN A 641 7.09 -22.01 4.40
CA GLN A 641 6.76 -23.03 3.40
C GLN A 641 6.74 -22.35 2.03
N VAL A 642 7.70 -22.69 1.17
CA VAL A 642 7.97 -21.95 -0.07
C VAL A 642 7.92 -22.89 -1.28
N THR A 643 6.95 -22.65 -2.17
CA THR A 643 6.73 -23.42 -3.39
C THR A 643 7.39 -22.73 -4.58
N MET A 644 8.28 -23.44 -5.27
CA MET A 644 9.06 -22.97 -6.42
C MET A 644 9.17 -24.11 -7.45
N ASP A 645 8.02 -24.46 -8.03
CA ASP A 645 7.80 -25.67 -8.83
C ASP A 645 7.46 -25.38 -10.30
N ARG A 646 7.69 -24.14 -10.74
CA ARG A 646 7.31 -23.66 -12.07
C ARG A 646 8.25 -22.58 -12.59
N GLY A 647 8.34 -22.47 -13.92
CA GLY A 647 9.07 -21.41 -14.62
C GLY A 647 10.48 -21.20 -14.05
N THR A 648 10.82 -19.95 -13.75
CA THR A 648 12.12 -19.51 -13.22
C THR A 648 12.06 -19.03 -11.77
N THR A 649 10.97 -19.31 -11.06
CA THR A 649 10.74 -18.96 -9.65
C THR A 649 11.90 -19.42 -8.76
N SER A 650 12.43 -18.50 -7.95
CA SER A 650 13.60 -18.73 -7.11
C SER A 650 13.53 -18.06 -5.73
N THR A 651 14.44 -18.42 -4.82
CA THR A 651 14.62 -17.82 -3.48
C THR A 651 16.10 -17.56 -3.24
N GLY A 652 16.46 -16.53 -2.47
CA GLY A 652 17.84 -16.29 -2.06
C GLY A 652 18.21 -14.81 -2.03
N LEU A 653 19.43 -14.47 -2.44
CA LEU A 653 19.99 -13.12 -2.28
C LEU A 653 20.56 -12.52 -3.57
N VAL A 654 20.29 -11.22 -3.79
CA VAL A 654 20.95 -10.38 -4.78
C VAL A 654 21.50 -9.11 -4.14
N GLN A 655 22.59 -8.58 -4.71
CA GLN A 655 23.29 -7.41 -4.19
C GLN A 655 23.78 -6.52 -5.33
N ASN A 656 23.72 -5.20 -5.15
CA ASN A 656 24.36 -4.24 -6.05
C ASN A 656 25.86 -4.13 -5.77
N SER A 657 26.61 -3.62 -6.75
CA SER A 657 28.00 -3.18 -6.52
C SER A 657 28.05 -2.14 -5.39
N GLY A 658 29.04 -2.27 -4.50
CA GLY A 658 29.16 -1.45 -3.28
C GLY A 658 28.22 -1.83 -2.13
N ALA A 659 27.20 -2.66 -2.35
CA ALA A 659 26.21 -3.08 -1.36
C ALA A 659 26.35 -4.57 -0.96
N ALA A 660 27.59 -5.05 -0.82
CA ALA A 660 27.88 -6.45 -0.52
C ALA A 660 27.28 -6.90 0.83
N ILE A 661 26.61 -8.05 0.84
CA ILE A 661 26.03 -8.64 2.05
C ILE A 661 27.15 -9.29 2.88
N PRO A 662 27.42 -8.85 4.12
CA PRO A 662 28.49 -9.43 4.93
C PRO A 662 28.17 -10.88 5.36
N PRO A 663 29.19 -11.72 5.63
CA PRO A 663 28.98 -13.09 6.12
C PRO A 663 28.22 -13.11 7.46
N GLY A 664 27.23 -14.00 7.58
CA GLY A 664 26.39 -14.16 8.79
C GLY A 664 25.13 -13.28 8.82
N GLU A 665 25.10 -12.17 8.08
CA GLU A 665 24.04 -11.15 8.12
C GLU A 665 22.68 -11.59 7.56
N VAL A 666 22.63 -12.74 6.89
CA VAL A 666 21.38 -13.35 6.41
C VAL A 666 21.42 -14.84 6.70
N THR A 667 20.50 -15.29 7.56
CA THR A 667 20.34 -16.69 7.97
C THR A 667 19.03 -17.24 7.41
N LEU A 668 19.11 -18.28 6.58
CA LEU A 668 17.96 -19.10 6.18
C LEU A 668 18.13 -20.50 6.79
N ARG A 669 17.14 -20.97 7.56
CA ARG A 669 17.19 -22.26 8.29
C ARG A 669 15.79 -22.78 8.65
N GLY A 670 15.62 -24.10 8.72
CA GLY A 670 14.37 -24.76 9.10
C GLY A 670 13.17 -24.41 8.22
N ASN A 671 13.38 -23.97 6.98
CA ASN A 671 12.30 -23.73 6.01
C ASN A 671 11.88 -25.07 5.36
N THR A 672 10.75 -25.08 4.64
CA THR A 672 10.35 -26.21 3.78
C THR A 672 10.15 -25.73 2.35
N TYR A 673 10.85 -26.37 1.41
CA TYR A 673 10.81 -26.05 -0.01
C TYR A 673 10.11 -27.14 -0.81
N LEU A 674 9.08 -26.77 -1.56
CA LEU A 674 8.43 -27.62 -2.56
C LEU A 674 8.89 -27.20 -3.95
N LEU A 675 9.59 -28.09 -4.65
CA LEU A 675 10.26 -27.83 -5.92
C LEU A 675 9.67 -28.68 -7.06
N ASP A 676 10.02 -28.33 -8.29
CA ASP A 676 9.85 -29.17 -9.49
C ASP A 676 10.89 -30.30 -9.52
N SER A 677 12.13 -30.00 -9.15
CA SER A 677 13.19 -30.98 -8.95
C SER A 677 14.22 -30.52 -7.91
N LEU A 678 14.80 -31.45 -7.16
CA LEU A 678 15.97 -31.18 -6.31
C LEU A 678 17.22 -30.79 -7.13
N THR A 679 17.24 -31.12 -8.43
CA THR A 679 18.29 -30.74 -9.40
C THR A 679 17.96 -29.47 -10.18
N ALA A 680 16.79 -28.85 -9.97
CA ALA A 680 16.47 -27.57 -10.58
C ALA A 680 17.23 -26.42 -9.90
N ASN A 681 17.64 -25.43 -10.69
CA ASN A 681 18.27 -24.20 -10.20
C ASN A 681 17.18 -23.28 -9.62
N ARG A 682 16.88 -23.46 -8.33
CA ARG A 682 15.80 -22.77 -7.59
C ARG A 682 16.29 -21.78 -6.54
N PHE A 683 17.61 -21.71 -6.33
CA PHE A 683 18.21 -20.84 -5.33
C PHE A 683 19.27 -19.93 -5.96
N GLN A 684 19.38 -18.69 -5.47
CA GLN A 684 20.32 -17.69 -5.98
C GLN A 684 21.15 -17.01 -4.89
N LYS A 685 22.41 -16.72 -5.20
CA LYS A 685 23.26 -15.80 -4.42
C LYS A 685 24.13 -14.98 -5.36
N ALA A 686 23.96 -13.66 -5.35
CA ALA A 686 24.78 -12.68 -6.07
C ALA A 686 25.00 -13.05 -7.56
N GLY A 687 23.90 -13.37 -8.27
CA GLY A 687 23.91 -13.74 -9.69
C GLY A 687 24.29 -15.20 -9.99
N ARG A 688 24.78 -15.97 -9.01
CA ARG A 688 25.02 -17.41 -9.16
C ARG A 688 23.78 -18.21 -8.77
N TRP A 689 23.49 -19.24 -9.57
CA TRP A 689 22.41 -20.21 -9.36
C TRP A 689 22.88 -21.48 -8.64
N TYR A 690 21.95 -22.09 -7.90
CA TYR A 690 22.17 -23.23 -7.04
C TYR A 690 20.96 -24.20 -7.08
N THR A 691 21.28 -25.50 -7.13
CA THR A 691 20.35 -26.60 -6.80
C THR A 691 20.18 -26.74 -5.27
N ALA A 692 19.16 -27.49 -4.82
CA ALA A 692 18.88 -27.72 -3.40
C ALA A 692 20.06 -28.36 -2.61
N THR A 693 20.91 -29.13 -3.30
CA THR A 693 22.13 -29.71 -2.68
C THR A 693 23.27 -28.70 -2.65
N GLN A 694 23.48 -27.92 -3.72
CA GLN A 694 24.51 -26.89 -3.75
C GLN A 694 24.20 -25.72 -2.79
N TRP A 695 22.93 -25.40 -2.57
CA TRP A 695 22.49 -24.39 -1.61
C TRP A 695 22.89 -24.73 -0.17
N ARG A 696 22.61 -25.97 0.24
CA ARG A 696 23.07 -26.54 1.53
C ARG A 696 24.59 -26.61 1.64
N GLN A 697 25.29 -27.00 0.57
CA GLN A 697 26.76 -26.97 0.53
C GLN A 697 27.34 -25.55 0.63
N ALA A 698 26.58 -24.52 0.23
CA ALA A 698 26.95 -23.11 0.38
C ALA A 698 26.64 -22.54 1.79
N GLY A 699 26.15 -23.36 2.72
CA GLY A 699 25.91 -22.99 4.12
C GLY A 699 24.51 -22.44 4.43
N TYR A 700 23.59 -22.45 3.47
CA TYR A 700 22.21 -21.98 3.65
C TYR A 700 21.24 -23.14 3.81
N ASP A 701 20.20 -22.98 4.64
CA ASP A 701 19.08 -23.93 4.74
C ASP A 701 19.54 -25.38 5.02
N THR A 702 20.61 -25.55 5.82
CA THR A 702 21.28 -26.84 6.06
C THR A 702 20.43 -27.83 6.87
N ASP A 703 19.50 -27.31 7.68
CA ASP A 703 18.47 -28.01 8.46
C ASP A 703 17.06 -27.93 7.83
N SER A 704 16.93 -27.25 6.69
CA SER A 704 15.64 -27.09 5.97
C SER A 704 15.26 -28.34 5.18
N LYS A 705 13.95 -28.53 5.01
CA LYS A 705 13.37 -29.63 4.24
C LYS A 705 13.25 -29.25 2.76
N PHE A 706 13.63 -30.17 1.87
CA PHE A 706 13.48 -30.00 0.42
C PHE A 706 12.73 -31.21 -0.12
N THR A 707 11.65 -30.97 -0.86
CA THR A 707 10.75 -31.98 -1.43
C THR A 707 10.38 -31.60 -2.85
N THR A 708 10.07 -32.57 -3.71
CA THR A 708 9.40 -32.33 -4.98
C THR A 708 7.88 -32.49 -4.83
N ARG A 709 7.11 -32.10 -5.85
CA ARG A 709 5.81 -32.74 -6.11
C ARG A 709 5.99 -34.21 -6.55
#